data_AF-A0A409WML9-F1
#
_entry.id   AF-A0A409WML9-F1
#
_cell.length_a   1.000
_cell.length_b   1.000
_cell.length_c   1.000
_cell.angle_alpha   90.00
_cell.angle_beta   90.00
_cell.angle_gamma   90.00
#
_symmetry.space_group_name_H-M   'P 1'
#
loop_
_entity.id
_entity.type
_entity.pdbx_description
1 polymer ?
#
loop_
_entity_poly.entity_id
_entity_poly.type
_entity_poly.pdbx_seq_one_letter_code
_entity_poly.pdbx_strand_id
1 'polypeptide(L)'
;MSLLKVPVTLAVSYALKKCLTPPNPPAPKEERFKTNFLERGWYLQLFPYVGNLEFLFGVWEAVAILAWNYRSTQLGPIGRLVLALPLFVGTRPYQARLSSTTLIGAFLILAGTWLRLATFKQLGKMFRYEASIQKDHQLITSGPYAYVRHPGYTALVTTFAGWVLWHGGSGSWFKASGVWRGLVGKLVVANYFIAIPCGTLYLVLGRMRDEDEALRKRFGAQWDEWAKRVPYSVIPGRCMTPPNRPAPKEERFATSSFEPSWYWNLPGPAGNVQFLFSILEAATILAWNYPSSPLSKAILSHLVFEGGRPERLHLSTLSAVGGLLMLVGSVLRLITFRYLGKFFKFEASIQKDHKLITSGPYAYVRHPSYTGGILAFLGWVLWHYGEGSWFRESGLWDAPLGKVLILGYFVGILCGILTFALLRMKNEDEALRKQFGVEWDEWARRRCMTSPTRPALKEECFATTSFEPSWFWSLPGPAGSMQLIFGILEAATILALNYPTTQLSQIVLSLFVFEGGHPERLYMSPTSAVGGLLLLVGSTIRLTAFRSLGKFFKFEASIQKDHKLITVGPYAYVRHPSYTGGTLVVVGWALWHYGEGSWFRESGLLVWGTPLGKVLILIYFVGILCGGLTFALSRMKKEDQALRRQFGAEWDELMSIIKAPTALVVGYAFKRCISPPNPPAPKNEHIGVKIFGQKWCIATASLAGNIQFLFGVLEAATIVAWNCPSSALSKMLLVSLVPDAGKPDQLRLSPVGAIGGSLILTGMALRLATYRYLGTFFKYEASIQKDHRLVTSGPYAFVRHPSYTALMISHMGWILWNCGEGSWFRELRLWNTPVGAVIFVSYFLGVLCAQLHFLLRRMKSEDEALRQRFKSQWEGWAQAVPYSVVPGVY
;
A
#
# COMPACT_ATOMS: atom_id res chain seq x y z
N MET A 1 -53.25 10.87 -12.18
CA MET A 1 -52.55 9.62 -12.56
C MET A 1 -51.92 9.80 -13.93
N SER A 2 -50.85 9.08 -14.25
CA SER A 2 -49.92 9.46 -15.33
C SER A 2 -50.50 9.24 -16.74
N LEU A 3 -51.45 10.08 -17.17
CA LEU A 3 -51.74 10.32 -18.59
C LEU A 3 -50.46 10.62 -19.38
N LEU A 4 -49.44 11.19 -18.70
CA LEU A 4 -48.07 11.37 -19.19
C LEU A 4 -47.39 10.08 -19.68
N LYS A 5 -47.87 8.89 -19.29
CA LYS A 5 -47.30 7.62 -19.77
C LYS A 5 -47.71 7.34 -21.22
N VAL A 6 -48.91 7.73 -21.61
CA VAL A 6 -49.46 7.50 -22.96
C VAL A 6 -48.54 8.02 -24.06
N PRO A 7 -48.11 9.31 -24.07
CA PRO A 7 -47.21 9.80 -25.11
C PRO A 7 -45.83 9.11 -25.06
N VAL A 8 -45.33 8.75 -23.87
CA VAL A 8 -44.05 8.05 -23.72
C VAL A 8 -44.14 6.63 -24.28
N THR A 9 -45.20 5.88 -23.98
CA THR A 9 -45.44 4.54 -24.52
C THR A 9 -45.50 4.57 -26.04
N LEU A 10 -46.27 5.50 -26.63
CA LEU A 10 -46.37 5.61 -28.08
C LEU A 10 -45.03 5.98 -28.73
N ALA A 11 -44.27 6.90 -28.13
CA ALA A 11 -42.94 7.29 -28.61
C ALA A 11 -41.95 6.11 -28.54
N VAL A 12 -41.91 5.39 -27.42
CA VAL A 12 -41.05 4.21 -27.21
C VAL A 12 -41.39 3.09 -28.18
N SER A 13 -42.67 2.75 -28.33
CA SER A 13 -43.12 1.69 -29.24
C SER A 13 -42.89 2.06 -30.72
N TYR A 14 -43.07 3.33 -31.10
CA TYR A 14 -42.72 3.80 -32.43
C TYR A 14 -41.21 3.76 -32.68
N ALA A 15 -40.41 4.17 -31.69
CA ALA A 15 -38.95 4.12 -31.75
C ALA A 15 -38.46 2.67 -31.94
N LEU A 16 -38.99 1.71 -31.16
CA LEU A 16 -38.70 0.28 -31.33
C LEU A 16 -39.04 -0.22 -32.72
N LYS A 17 -40.24 0.10 -33.23
CA LYS A 17 -40.64 -0.25 -34.59
C LYS A 17 -39.63 0.26 -35.61
N LYS A 18 -39.24 1.54 -35.51
CA LYS A 18 -38.25 2.14 -36.42
C LYS A 18 -36.84 1.54 -36.26
N CYS A 19 -36.42 1.19 -35.05
CA CYS A 19 -35.15 0.55 -34.78
C CYS A 19 -35.05 -0.84 -35.44
N LEU A 20 -36.17 -1.59 -35.45
CA LEU A 20 -36.23 -2.96 -35.95
C LEU A 20 -36.65 -3.07 -37.43
N THR A 21 -37.16 -2.00 -38.05
CA THR A 21 -37.53 -2.01 -39.46
C THR A 21 -36.32 -1.71 -40.36
N PRO A 22 -36.01 -2.56 -41.36
CA PRO A 22 -34.92 -2.28 -42.29
C PRO A 22 -35.24 -1.03 -43.13
N PRO A 23 -34.26 -0.12 -43.36
CA PRO A 23 -34.47 1.09 -44.15
C PRO A 23 -34.52 0.81 -45.67
N ASN A 24 -33.99 -0.32 -46.12
CA ASN A 24 -33.87 -0.68 -47.54
C ASN A 24 -34.42 -2.11 -47.78
N PRO A 25 -34.88 -2.44 -49.01
CA PRO A 25 -35.37 -3.79 -49.34
C PRO A 25 -34.28 -4.87 -49.21
N PRO A 26 -34.63 -6.16 -49.18
CA PRO A 26 -33.64 -7.23 -49.06
C PRO A 26 -32.73 -7.32 -50.31
N ALA A 27 -31.48 -7.75 -50.13
CA ALA A 27 -30.50 -7.88 -51.22
C ALA A 27 -30.87 -9.00 -52.24
N PRO A 28 -30.41 -8.98 -53.50
CA PRO A 28 -30.55 -10.10 -54.44
C PRO A 28 -30.01 -11.41 -53.85
N LYS A 29 -30.57 -12.58 -54.21
CA LYS A 29 -30.23 -13.86 -53.56
C LYS A 29 -28.76 -14.25 -53.78
N GLU A 30 -28.19 -13.80 -54.89
CA GLU A 30 -26.83 -14.09 -55.35
C GLU A 30 -25.76 -13.33 -54.55
N GLU A 31 -26.12 -12.22 -53.90
CA GLU A 31 -25.20 -11.34 -53.15
C GLU A 31 -25.24 -11.58 -51.62
N ARG A 32 -26.09 -12.51 -51.15
CA ARG A 32 -26.27 -12.84 -49.73
C ARG A 32 -25.24 -13.87 -49.26
N PHE A 33 -24.73 -13.70 -48.04
CA PHE A 33 -23.95 -14.78 -47.41
C PHE A 33 -24.82 -16.00 -47.07
N LYS A 34 -24.20 -17.17 -46.96
CA LYS A 34 -24.87 -18.39 -46.50
C LYS A 34 -25.21 -18.23 -45.01
N THR A 35 -26.51 -18.22 -44.69
CA THR A 35 -27.04 -18.08 -43.34
C THR A 35 -27.40 -19.43 -42.74
N ASN A 36 -27.18 -19.61 -41.44
CA ASN A 36 -27.59 -20.82 -40.72
C ASN A 36 -29.12 -20.89 -40.56
N PHE A 37 -29.67 -22.09 -40.30
CA PHE A 37 -31.13 -22.31 -40.17
C PHE A 37 -31.79 -21.36 -39.16
N LEU A 38 -31.17 -21.19 -37.98
CA LEU A 38 -31.64 -20.29 -36.93
C LEU A 38 -31.61 -18.82 -37.35
N GLU A 39 -30.60 -18.41 -38.12
CA GLU A 39 -30.50 -17.04 -38.62
C GLU A 39 -31.56 -16.76 -39.69
N ARG A 40 -31.80 -17.73 -40.58
CA ARG A 40 -32.83 -17.62 -41.64
C ARG A 40 -34.24 -17.58 -41.05
N GLY A 41 -34.56 -18.43 -40.08
CA GLY A 41 -35.89 -18.48 -39.45
C GLY A 41 -36.14 -17.35 -38.45
N TRP A 42 -35.19 -17.08 -37.56
CA TRP A 42 -35.39 -16.14 -36.45
C TRP A 42 -35.10 -14.67 -36.85
N TYR A 43 -33.97 -14.40 -37.49
CA TYR A 43 -33.51 -13.03 -37.76
C TYR A 43 -34.08 -12.43 -39.05
N LEU A 44 -34.22 -13.23 -40.12
CA LEU A 44 -34.69 -12.73 -41.42
C LEU A 44 -36.21 -12.78 -41.58
N GLN A 45 -36.89 -13.77 -40.99
CA GLN A 45 -38.33 -13.96 -41.16
C GLN A 45 -39.16 -13.39 -40.02
N LEU A 46 -38.80 -13.59 -38.74
CA LEU A 46 -39.63 -13.19 -37.60
C LEU A 46 -39.30 -11.78 -37.07
N PHE A 47 -38.02 -11.41 -37.05
CA PHE A 47 -37.53 -10.16 -36.47
C PHE A 47 -38.19 -8.86 -37.00
N PRO A 48 -38.52 -8.71 -38.30
CA PRO A 48 -39.22 -7.52 -38.79
C PRO A 48 -40.66 -7.39 -38.26
N TYR A 49 -41.33 -8.50 -37.94
CA TYR A 49 -42.70 -8.50 -37.40
C TYR A 49 -42.73 -8.17 -35.91
N VAL A 50 -41.65 -8.44 -35.19
CA VAL A 50 -41.49 -8.08 -33.76
C VAL A 50 -41.74 -6.58 -33.54
N GLY A 51 -41.16 -5.71 -34.36
CA GLY A 51 -41.39 -4.26 -34.26
C GLY A 51 -42.83 -3.82 -34.51
N ASN A 52 -43.59 -4.55 -35.35
CA ASN A 52 -45.02 -4.27 -35.56
C ASN A 52 -45.86 -4.73 -34.37
N LEU A 53 -45.54 -5.90 -33.79
CA LEU A 53 -46.18 -6.40 -32.58
C LEU A 53 -45.94 -5.46 -31.40
N GLU A 54 -44.74 -4.91 -31.26
CA GLU A 54 -44.45 -3.89 -30.22
C GLU A 54 -45.28 -2.63 -30.34
N PHE A 55 -45.44 -2.15 -31.58
CA PHE A 55 -46.25 -0.99 -31.83
C PHE A 55 -47.71 -1.23 -31.44
N LEU A 56 -48.24 -2.41 -31.77
CA LEU A 56 -49.58 -2.83 -31.38
C LEU A 56 -49.72 -2.95 -29.86
N PHE A 57 -48.75 -3.54 -29.15
CA PHE A 57 -48.74 -3.60 -27.69
C PHE A 57 -48.72 -2.21 -27.04
N GLY A 58 -47.94 -1.27 -27.59
CA GLY A 58 -47.92 0.11 -27.13
C GLY A 58 -49.25 0.83 -27.32
N VAL A 59 -49.92 0.60 -28.46
CA VAL A 59 -51.26 1.14 -28.72
C VAL A 59 -52.29 0.53 -27.76
N TRP A 60 -52.23 -0.78 -27.48
CA TRP A 60 -53.11 -1.43 -26.52
C TRP A 60 -52.91 -0.91 -25.09
N GLU A 61 -51.67 -0.71 -24.66
CA GLU A 61 -51.35 -0.08 -23.38
C GLU A 61 -51.91 1.35 -23.30
N ALA A 62 -51.71 2.16 -24.35
CA ALA A 62 -52.23 3.52 -24.42
C ALA A 62 -53.77 3.54 -24.32
N VAL A 63 -54.45 2.69 -25.09
CA VAL A 63 -55.92 2.55 -25.08
C VAL A 63 -56.42 2.13 -23.70
N ALA A 64 -55.78 1.17 -23.05
CA ALA A 64 -56.17 0.73 -21.71
C ALA A 64 -55.99 1.81 -20.64
N ILE A 65 -54.89 2.57 -20.70
CA ILE A 65 -54.65 3.69 -19.79
C ILE A 65 -55.71 4.78 -20.01
N LEU A 66 -56.00 5.14 -21.26
CA LEU A 66 -57.03 6.15 -21.58
C LEU A 66 -58.43 5.70 -21.14
N ALA A 67 -58.83 4.48 -21.52
CA ALA A 67 -60.14 3.91 -21.16
C ALA A 67 -60.35 3.86 -19.65
N TRP A 68 -59.30 3.53 -18.88
CA TRP A 68 -59.36 3.55 -17.42
C TRP A 68 -59.48 4.96 -16.82
N ASN A 69 -58.75 5.95 -17.34
CA ASN A 69 -58.77 7.32 -16.82
C ASN A 69 -60.07 8.06 -17.16
N TYR A 70 -60.71 7.77 -18.30
CA TYR A 70 -61.95 8.43 -18.73
C TYR A 70 -63.23 7.68 -18.33
N ARG A 71 -63.14 6.53 -17.63
CA ARG A 71 -64.30 5.68 -17.28
C ARG A 71 -65.41 6.36 -16.47
N SER A 72 -65.07 7.42 -15.73
CA SER A 72 -65.97 8.18 -14.85
C SER A 72 -66.36 9.55 -15.44
N THR A 73 -65.98 9.84 -16.68
CA THR A 73 -66.31 11.09 -17.38
C THR A 73 -67.51 10.90 -18.32
N GLN A 74 -67.90 11.94 -19.08
CA GLN A 74 -68.95 11.83 -20.10
C GLN A 74 -68.63 10.76 -21.18
N LEU A 75 -67.35 10.45 -21.41
CA LEU A 75 -66.88 9.35 -22.28
C LEU A 75 -66.85 7.98 -21.57
N GLY A 76 -67.40 7.89 -20.36
CA GLY A 76 -67.38 6.71 -19.50
C GLY A 76 -67.97 5.43 -20.11
N PRO A 77 -69.07 5.46 -20.88
CA PRO A 77 -69.61 4.26 -21.55
C PRO A 77 -68.61 3.62 -22.51
N ILE A 78 -67.87 4.44 -23.28
CA ILE A 78 -66.85 3.98 -24.23
C ILE A 78 -65.66 3.37 -23.48
N GLY A 79 -65.18 4.04 -22.42
CA GLY A 79 -64.10 3.51 -21.59
C GLY A 79 -64.45 2.17 -20.94
N ARG A 80 -65.69 2.00 -20.46
CA ARG A 80 -66.17 0.73 -19.89
C ARG A 80 -66.32 -0.36 -20.94
N LEU A 81 -66.81 -0.03 -22.14
CA LEU A 81 -66.91 -0.96 -23.27
C LEU A 81 -65.52 -1.48 -23.68
N VAL A 82 -64.54 -0.59 -23.80
CA VAL A 82 -63.15 -0.95 -24.14
C VAL A 82 -62.54 -1.87 -23.09
N LEU A 83 -62.73 -1.58 -21.80
CA LEU A 83 -62.21 -2.43 -20.72
C LEU A 83 -62.95 -3.78 -20.58
N ALA A 84 -64.16 -3.90 -21.15
CA ALA A 84 -64.93 -5.14 -21.19
C ALA A 84 -64.55 -6.07 -22.36
N LEU A 85 -63.74 -5.59 -23.33
CA LEU A 85 -63.24 -6.43 -24.41
C LEU A 85 -62.38 -7.57 -23.85
N PRO A 86 -62.46 -8.80 -24.41
CA PRO A 86 -61.74 -9.98 -23.90
C PRO A 86 -60.24 -9.78 -23.69
N LEU A 87 -59.62 -8.89 -24.48
CA LEU A 87 -58.21 -8.51 -24.39
C LEU A 87 -57.85 -7.74 -23.10
N PHE A 88 -58.81 -7.05 -22.49
CA PHE A 88 -58.63 -6.18 -21.32
C PHE A 88 -59.32 -6.69 -20.05
N VAL A 89 -60.11 -7.77 -20.13
CA VAL A 89 -60.75 -8.41 -18.98
C VAL A 89 -59.68 -8.91 -17.98
N GLY A 90 -59.83 -8.54 -16.70
CA GLY A 90 -58.90 -8.93 -15.63
C GLY A 90 -57.60 -8.12 -15.56
N THR A 91 -57.39 -7.18 -16.49
CA THR A 91 -56.26 -6.24 -16.45
C THR A 91 -56.45 -5.19 -15.35
N ARG A 92 -55.34 -4.60 -14.90
CA ARG A 92 -55.29 -3.53 -13.89
C ARG A 92 -54.58 -2.30 -14.46
N PRO A 93 -55.19 -1.55 -15.40
CA PRO A 93 -54.51 -0.47 -16.11
C PRO A 93 -53.97 0.64 -15.21
N TYR A 94 -54.53 0.85 -14.02
CA TYR A 94 -54.02 1.79 -13.02
C TYR A 94 -52.59 1.49 -12.52
N GLN A 95 -52.13 0.25 -12.67
CA GLN A 95 -50.77 -0.15 -12.30
C GLN A 95 -49.74 0.25 -13.37
N ALA A 96 -50.19 0.53 -14.60
CA ALA A 96 -49.33 1.01 -15.68
C ALA A 96 -48.98 2.49 -15.47
N ARG A 97 -47.82 2.76 -14.88
CA ARG A 97 -47.31 4.10 -14.56
C ARG A 97 -45.84 4.25 -14.92
N LEU A 98 -45.37 5.49 -15.07
CA LEU A 98 -43.94 5.77 -15.19
C LEU A 98 -43.28 5.51 -13.83
N SER A 99 -42.42 4.49 -13.77
CA SER A 99 -41.47 4.22 -12.69
C SER A 99 -40.05 4.58 -13.14
N SER A 100 -39.12 4.72 -12.19
CA SER A 100 -37.70 4.94 -12.48
C SER A 100 -37.13 3.89 -13.44
N THR A 101 -37.55 2.64 -13.30
CA THR A 101 -37.18 1.53 -14.19
C THR A 101 -37.71 1.70 -15.62
N THR A 102 -38.97 2.09 -15.78
CA THR A 102 -39.53 2.36 -17.12
C THR A 102 -38.94 3.62 -17.75
N LEU A 103 -38.57 4.63 -16.97
CA LEU A 103 -37.93 5.84 -17.50
C LEU A 103 -36.52 5.54 -18.02
N ILE A 104 -35.73 4.75 -17.28
CA ILE A 104 -34.43 4.27 -17.75
C ILE A 104 -34.60 3.39 -18.99
N GLY A 105 -35.59 2.49 -18.99
CA GLY A 105 -35.91 1.66 -20.16
C GLY A 105 -36.25 2.49 -21.40
N ALA A 106 -37.13 3.49 -21.26
CA ALA A 106 -37.48 4.41 -22.33
C ALA A 106 -36.27 5.17 -22.86
N PHE A 107 -35.43 5.70 -21.96
CA PHE A 107 -34.21 6.41 -22.34
C PHE A 107 -33.27 5.53 -23.18
N LEU A 108 -33.01 4.29 -22.73
CA LEU A 108 -32.15 3.35 -23.45
C LEU A 108 -32.72 2.96 -24.81
N ILE A 109 -34.04 2.75 -24.91
CA ILE A 109 -34.71 2.48 -26.19
C ILE A 109 -34.56 3.67 -27.14
N LEU A 110 -34.80 4.89 -26.67
CA LEU A 110 -34.71 6.09 -27.49
C LEU A 110 -33.28 6.37 -27.92
N ALA A 111 -32.31 6.25 -27.01
CA ALA A 111 -30.88 6.43 -27.30
C ALA A 111 -30.35 5.35 -28.25
N GLY A 112 -30.72 4.09 -28.03
CA GLY A 112 -30.38 2.97 -28.91
C GLY A 112 -31.00 3.14 -30.30
N THR A 113 -32.28 3.51 -30.38
CA THR A 113 -32.96 3.80 -31.66
C THR A 113 -32.29 4.96 -32.39
N TRP A 114 -31.98 6.05 -31.69
CA TRP A 114 -31.27 7.18 -32.29
C TRP A 114 -29.93 6.76 -32.89
N LEU A 115 -29.13 5.99 -32.15
CA LEU A 115 -27.86 5.46 -32.65
C LEU A 115 -28.07 4.55 -33.86
N ARG A 116 -29.09 3.68 -33.84
CA ARG A 116 -29.44 2.80 -34.97
C ARG A 116 -29.78 3.62 -36.21
N LEU A 117 -30.64 4.62 -36.08
CA LEU A 117 -31.02 5.49 -37.18
C LEU A 117 -29.85 6.33 -37.71
N ALA A 118 -28.94 6.77 -36.83
CA ALA A 118 -27.70 7.43 -37.25
C ALA A 118 -26.81 6.49 -38.09
N THR A 119 -26.74 5.20 -37.73
CA THR A 119 -25.99 4.21 -38.53
C THR A 119 -26.63 3.93 -39.89
N PHE A 120 -27.98 3.86 -39.95
CA PHE A 120 -28.71 3.71 -41.19
C PHE A 120 -28.50 4.90 -42.12
N LYS A 121 -28.55 6.11 -41.57
CA LYS A 121 -28.29 7.34 -42.33
C LYS A 121 -26.87 7.37 -42.88
N GLN A 122 -25.89 6.93 -42.09
CA GLN A 122 -24.48 6.94 -42.49
C GLN A 122 -24.14 5.91 -43.57
N LEU A 123 -24.72 4.71 -43.49
CA LEU A 123 -24.53 3.67 -44.52
C LEU A 123 -25.42 3.87 -45.76
N GLY A 124 -26.55 4.55 -45.62
CA GLY A 124 -27.48 4.82 -46.72
C GLY A 124 -27.93 3.55 -47.43
N LYS A 125 -27.77 3.50 -48.75
CA LYS A 125 -28.18 2.38 -49.63
C LYS A 125 -27.38 1.08 -49.41
N MET A 126 -26.24 1.16 -48.74
CA MET A 126 -25.35 0.03 -48.50
C MET A 126 -25.81 -0.85 -47.33
N PHE A 127 -26.63 -0.32 -46.42
CA PHE A 127 -27.15 -1.08 -45.29
C PHE A 127 -28.28 -2.02 -45.72
N ARG A 128 -28.14 -3.30 -45.38
CA ARG A 128 -29.15 -4.36 -45.53
C ARG A 128 -29.16 -5.22 -44.27
N TYR A 129 -30.29 -5.84 -43.94
CA TYR A 129 -30.38 -6.76 -42.79
C TYR A 129 -29.73 -8.11 -43.10
N GLU A 130 -29.87 -8.58 -44.34
CA GLU A 130 -29.04 -9.67 -44.86
C GLU A 130 -27.60 -9.20 -45.00
N ALA A 131 -26.69 -9.92 -44.35
CA ALA A 131 -25.27 -9.70 -44.56
C ALA A 131 -24.96 -9.97 -46.05
N SER A 132 -24.53 -8.92 -46.74
CA SER A 132 -24.28 -8.91 -48.19
C SER A 132 -23.23 -7.85 -48.51
N ILE A 133 -22.39 -8.12 -49.52
CA ILE A 133 -21.46 -7.13 -50.07
C ILE A 133 -21.91 -6.84 -51.49
N GLN A 134 -22.41 -5.61 -51.69
CA GLN A 134 -22.87 -5.11 -52.98
C GLN A 134 -21.66 -4.87 -53.91
N LYS A 135 -21.89 -4.89 -55.23
CA LYS A 135 -20.82 -4.63 -56.21
C LYS A 135 -20.17 -3.25 -56.01
N ASP A 136 -20.96 -2.24 -55.69
CA ASP A 136 -20.49 -0.85 -55.44
C ASP A 136 -20.33 -0.51 -53.94
N HIS A 137 -20.16 -1.51 -53.07
CA HIS A 137 -20.06 -1.29 -51.64
C HIS A 137 -18.80 -0.49 -51.28
N GLN A 138 -18.95 0.54 -50.44
CA GLN A 138 -17.86 1.39 -49.96
C GLN A 138 -17.62 1.16 -48.47
N LEU A 139 -16.37 1.27 -48.03
CA LEU A 139 -16.02 1.19 -46.62
C LEU A 139 -16.30 2.53 -45.92
N ILE A 140 -17.36 2.58 -45.11
CA ILE A 140 -17.75 3.76 -44.34
C ILE A 140 -17.00 3.80 -43.00
N THR A 141 -16.25 4.88 -42.78
CA THR A 141 -15.37 5.04 -41.60
C THR A 141 -15.69 6.27 -40.75
N SER A 142 -16.70 7.05 -41.14
CA SER A 142 -17.11 8.30 -40.49
C SER A 142 -18.41 8.14 -39.68
N GLY A 143 -18.74 9.16 -38.86
CA GLY A 143 -19.91 9.10 -37.98
C GLY A 143 -19.76 8.05 -36.88
N PRO A 144 -20.80 7.24 -36.56
CA PRO A 144 -20.70 6.19 -35.55
C PRO A 144 -19.60 5.14 -35.83
N TYR A 145 -19.28 4.89 -37.10
CA TYR A 145 -18.23 3.95 -37.54
C TYR A 145 -16.80 4.43 -37.25
N ALA A 146 -16.63 5.69 -36.84
CA ALA A 146 -15.35 6.20 -36.35
C ALA A 146 -15.03 5.75 -34.90
N TYR A 147 -16.02 5.18 -34.18
CA TYR A 147 -15.90 4.84 -32.76
C TYR A 147 -15.87 3.33 -32.51
N VAL A 148 -16.71 2.59 -33.24
CA VAL A 148 -16.79 1.13 -33.19
C VAL A 148 -17.05 0.60 -34.59
N ARG A 149 -16.63 -0.64 -34.88
CA ARG A 149 -16.83 -1.25 -36.21
C ARG A 149 -18.28 -1.55 -36.49
N HIS A 150 -19.05 -1.90 -35.45
CA HIS A 150 -20.45 -2.30 -35.56
C HIS A 150 -21.39 -1.46 -34.68
N PRO A 151 -21.50 -0.14 -34.91
CA PRO A 151 -22.33 0.77 -34.09
C PRO A 151 -23.82 0.41 -34.15
N GLY A 152 -24.26 -0.20 -35.24
CA GLY A 152 -25.62 -0.70 -35.37
C GLY A 152 -25.91 -1.81 -34.37
N TYR A 153 -24.94 -2.68 -34.06
CA TYR A 153 -25.10 -3.73 -33.07
C TYR A 153 -25.06 -3.18 -31.65
N THR A 154 -24.24 -2.17 -31.39
CA THR A 154 -24.27 -1.39 -30.13
C THR A 154 -25.66 -0.83 -29.86
N ALA A 155 -26.29 -0.28 -30.89
CA ALA A 155 -27.64 0.25 -30.82
C ALA A 155 -28.66 -0.83 -30.47
N LEU A 156 -28.57 -2.03 -31.07
CA LEU A 156 -29.45 -3.15 -30.74
C LEU A 156 -29.27 -3.60 -29.28
N VAL A 157 -28.03 -3.82 -28.82
CA VAL A 157 -27.74 -4.20 -27.42
C VAL A 157 -28.37 -3.20 -26.44
N THR A 158 -28.17 -1.90 -26.70
CA THR A 158 -28.71 -0.81 -25.87
C THR A 158 -30.24 -0.82 -25.87
N THR A 159 -30.84 -1.00 -27.05
CA THR A 159 -32.30 -1.02 -27.23
C THR A 159 -32.94 -2.21 -26.53
N PHE A 160 -32.34 -3.40 -26.62
CA PHE A 160 -32.84 -4.60 -25.92
C PHE A 160 -32.65 -4.54 -24.40
N ALA A 161 -31.58 -3.92 -23.91
CA ALA A 161 -31.46 -3.63 -22.48
C ALA A 161 -32.59 -2.72 -22.01
N GLY A 162 -32.89 -1.67 -22.79
CA GLY A 162 -34.03 -0.78 -22.53
C GLY A 162 -35.38 -1.48 -22.60
N TRP A 163 -35.56 -2.40 -23.56
CA TRP A 163 -36.75 -3.24 -23.71
C TRP A 163 -37.02 -4.06 -22.46
N VAL A 164 -36.01 -4.79 -21.96
CA VAL A 164 -36.15 -5.61 -20.75
C VAL A 164 -36.58 -4.75 -19.56
N LEU A 165 -36.02 -3.55 -19.40
CA LEU A 165 -36.39 -2.62 -18.34
C LEU A 165 -37.78 -2.01 -18.52
N TRP A 166 -38.16 -1.65 -19.75
CA TRP A 166 -39.47 -1.08 -20.07
C TRP A 166 -40.60 -2.06 -19.78
N HIS A 167 -40.47 -3.30 -20.25
CA HIS A 167 -41.49 -4.33 -20.06
C HIS A 167 -41.38 -5.04 -18.70
N GLY A 168 -40.20 -5.08 -18.07
CA GLY A 168 -39.96 -5.76 -16.78
C GLY A 168 -40.15 -4.86 -15.55
N GLY A 169 -40.20 -3.54 -15.75
CA GLY A 169 -40.33 -2.54 -14.69
C GLY A 169 -41.62 -2.69 -13.86
N SER A 170 -41.62 -2.13 -12.65
CA SER A 170 -42.75 -2.19 -11.70
C SER A 170 -44.01 -1.45 -12.17
N GLY A 171 -43.89 -0.61 -13.19
CA GLY A 171 -45.02 0.11 -13.82
C GLY A 171 -45.37 -0.37 -15.22
N SER A 172 -44.90 -1.55 -15.67
CA SER A 172 -45.08 -2.02 -17.06
C SER A 172 -46.48 -2.56 -17.35
N TRP A 173 -46.87 -2.54 -18.64
CA TRP A 173 -48.12 -3.15 -19.10
C TRP A 173 -48.17 -4.66 -18.85
N PHE A 174 -47.07 -5.39 -19.01
CA PHE A 174 -47.04 -6.84 -18.80
C PHE A 174 -47.41 -7.27 -17.37
N LYS A 175 -47.09 -6.43 -16.37
CA LYS A 175 -47.54 -6.64 -14.99
C LYS A 175 -48.98 -6.18 -14.79
N ALA A 176 -49.34 -5.04 -15.36
CA ALA A 176 -50.68 -4.48 -15.27
C ALA A 176 -51.74 -5.36 -15.97
N SER A 177 -51.42 -5.98 -17.09
CA SER A 177 -52.31 -6.82 -17.87
C SER A 177 -52.60 -8.17 -17.21
N GLY A 178 -51.78 -8.59 -16.24
CA GLY A 178 -51.96 -9.88 -15.57
C GLY A 178 -51.59 -11.10 -16.42
N VAL A 179 -51.04 -10.90 -17.63
CA VAL A 179 -50.59 -11.99 -18.53
C VAL A 179 -49.62 -12.93 -17.82
N TRP A 180 -48.77 -12.42 -16.92
CA TRP A 180 -47.84 -13.22 -16.12
C TRP A 180 -48.50 -14.20 -15.11
N ARG A 181 -49.81 -14.13 -14.86
CA ARG A 181 -50.48 -14.96 -13.85
C ARG A 181 -50.70 -16.41 -14.31
N GLY A 182 -50.97 -16.64 -15.60
CA GLY A 182 -51.20 -17.97 -16.16
C GLY A 182 -49.91 -18.65 -16.65
N LEU A 183 -49.90 -20.00 -16.71
CA LEU A 183 -48.75 -20.77 -17.19
C LEU A 183 -48.36 -20.41 -18.64
N VAL A 184 -49.36 -20.31 -19.52
CA VAL A 184 -49.18 -19.90 -20.93
C VAL A 184 -48.58 -18.49 -21.02
N GLY A 185 -49.10 -17.56 -20.23
CA GLY A 185 -48.58 -16.19 -20.22
C GLY A 185 -47.18 -16.07 -19.61
N LYS A 186 -46.81 -16.90 -18.63
CA LYS A 186 -45.42 -17.02 -18.15
C LYS A 186 -44.48 -17.53 -19.24
N LEU A 187 -44.90 -18.52 -20.03
CA LEU A 187 -44.11 -19.05 -21.16
C LEU A 187 -43.97 -18.01 -22.28
N VAL A 188 -45.04 -17.29 -22.61
CA VAL A 188 -45.01 -16.19 -23.59
C VAL A 188 -44.08 -15.07 -23.13
N VAL A 189 -44.18 -14.67 -21.86
CA VAL A 189 -43.30 -13.65 -21.27
C VAL A 189 -41.86 -14.17 -21.19
N ALA A 190 -41.60 -15.41 -20.78
CA ALA A 190 -40.24 -15.95 -20.76
C ALA A 190 -39.61 -15.99 -22.16
N ASN A 191 -40.36 -16.45 -23.17
CA ASN A 191 -39.90 -16.46 -24.56
C ASN A 191 -39.63 -15.02 -25.08
N TYR A 192 -40.53 -14.09 -24.78
CA TYR A 192 -40.44 -12.71 -25.25
C TYR A 192 -39.37 -11.88 -24.53
N PHE A 193 -39.12 -12.13 -23.24
CA PHE A 193 -38.12 -11.41 -22.43
C PHE A 193 -36.73 -12.03 -22.48
N ILE A 194 -36.62 -13.33 -22.74
CA ILE A 194 -35.35 -14.06 -22.66
C ILE A 194 -34.94 -14.52 -24.06
N ALA A 195 -35.77 -15.28 -24.77
CA ALA A 195 -35.37 -15.87 -26.04
C ALA A 195 -35.15 -14.81 -27.14
N ILE A 196 -35.97 -13.75 -27.19
CA ILE A 196 -35.80 -12.69 -28.20
C ILE A 196 -34.52 -11.86 -27.93
N PRO A 197 -34.29 -11.27 -26.74
CA PRO A 197 -33.05 -10.54 -26.47
C PRO A 197 -31.81 -11.43 -26.49
N CYS A 198 -31.82 -12.59 -25.83
CA CYS A 198 -30.65 -13.49 -25.78
C CYS A 198 -30.36 -14.13 -27.14
N GLY A 199 -31.39 -14.52 -27.90
CA GLY A 199 -31.23 -15.03 -29.26
C GLY A 199 -30.67 -13.97 -30.21
N THR A 200 -31.13 -12.71 -30.08
CA THR A 200 -30.58 -11.60 -30.87
C THR A 200 -29.14 -11.29 -30.49
N LEU A 201 -28.81 -11.29 -29.20
CA LEU A 201 -27.43 -11.12 -28.73
C LEU A 201 -26.52 -12.25 -29.23
N TYR A 202 -26.96 -13.51 -29.15
CA TYR A 202 -26.21 -14.67 -29.66
C TYR A 202 -25.93 -14.55 -31.17
N LEU A 203 -26.94 -14.20 -31.97
CA LEU A 203 -26.80 -14.06 -33.41
C LEU A 203 -25.93 -12.85 -33.80
N VAL A 204 -26.09 -11.72 -33.12
CA VAL A 204 -25.26 -10.52 -33.35
C VAL A 204 -23.80 -10.79 -33.01
N LEU A 205 -23.52 -11.49 -31.90
CA LEU A 205 -22.16 -11.84 -31.50
C LEU A 205 -21.49 -12.81 -32.49
N GLY A 206 -22.24 -13.77 -33.04
CA GLY A 206 -21.74 -14.70 -34.05
C GLY A 206 -21.46 -14.03 -35.40
N ARG A 207 -22.41 -13.22 -35.91
CA ARG A 207 -22.35 -12.62 -37.26
C ARG A 207 -21.23 -11.61 -37.45
N MET A 208 -20.85 -10.88 -36.41
CA MET A 208 -19.83 -9.84 -36.52
C MET A 208 -18.50 -10.36 -37.07
N ARG A 209 -18.12 -11.58 -36.71
CA ARG A 209 -16.85 -12.17 -37.16
C ARG A 209 -16.89 -12.44 -38.66
N ASP A 210 -18.00 -12.99 -39.14
CA ASP A 210 -18.19 -13.31 -40.55
C ASP A 210 -18.28 -12.04 -41.40
N GLU A 211 -18.98 -11.01 -40.91
CA GLU A 211 -19.05 -9.69 -41.56
C GLU A 211 -17.69 -8.98 -41.58
N ASP A 212 -16.92 -8.99 -40.48
CA ASP A 212 -15.56 -8.46 -40.44
C ASP A 212 -14.65 -9.19 -41.43
N GLU A 213 -14.72 -10.53 -41.50
CA GLU A 213 -13.93 -11.33 -42.43
C GLU A 213 -14.29 -11.04 -43.89
N ALA A 214 -15.59 -10.92 -44.19
CA ALA A 214 -16.06 -10.61 -45.53
C ALA A 214 -15.66 -9.19 -45.97
N LEU A 215 -15.81 -8.19 -45.09
CA LEU A 215 -15.36 -6.82 -45.35
C LEU A 215 -13.84 -6.76 -45.52
N ARG A 216 -13.08 -7.52 -44.71
CA ARG A 216 -11.63 -7.63 -44.84
C ARG A 216 -11.22 -8.27 -46.17
N LYS A 217 -11.91 -9.33 -46.61
CA LYS A 217 -11.67 -9.96 -47.93
C LYS A 217 -11.94 -8.99 -49.09
N ARG A 218 -12.98 -8.15 -48.99
CA ARG A 218 -13.35 -7.19 -50.06
C ARG A 218 -12.43 -5.97 -50.12
N PHE A 219 -12.15 -5.35 -48.98
CA PHE A 219 -11.46 -4.05 -48.92
C PHE A 219 -9.96 -4.17 -48.56
N GLY A 220 -9.49 -5.36 -48.17
CA GLY A 220 -8.08 -5.68 -47.95
C GLY A 220 -7.38 -4.66 -47.05
N ALA A 221 -6.38 -3.98 -47.62
CA ALA A 221 -5.53 -3.02 -46.92
C ALA A 221 -6.32 -1.83 -46.33
N GLN A 222 -7.38 -1.36 -47.00
CA GLN A 222 -8.20 -0.24 -46.49
C GLN A 222 -8.95 -0.63 -45.22
N TRP A 223 -9.47 -1.86 -45.17
CA TRP A 223 -10.09 -2.40 -43.95
C TRP A 223 -9.03 -2.51 -42.85
N ASP A 224 -7.87 -3.09 -43.15
CA ASP A 224 -6.82 -3.33 -42.16
C ASP A 224 -6.32 -2.01 -41.54
N GLU A 225 -6.22 -0.94 -42.33
CA GLU A 225 -5.86 0.38 -41.83
C GLU A 225 -6.98 1.02 -40.98
N TRP A 226 -8.24 0.91 -41.40
CA TRP A 226 -9.37 1.42 -40.62
C TRP A 226 -9.56 0.65 -39.31
N ALA A 227 -9.52 -0.66 -39.33
CA ALA A 227 -9.68 -1.48 -38.13
C ALA A 227 -8.50 -1.36 -37.15
N LYS A 228 -7.30 -1.00 -37.65
CA LYS A 228 -6.18 -0.57 -36.79
C LYS A 228 -6.54 0.71 -36.02
N ARG A 229 -7.29 1.64 -36.62
CA ARG A 229 -7.75 2.89 -35.98
C ARG A 229 -8.97 2.67 -35.08
N VAL A 230 -9.84 1.72 -35.42
CA VAL A 230 -11.08 1.40 -34.69
C VAL A 230 -11.05 -0.07 -34.22
N PRO A 231 -10.34 -0.37 -33.10
CA PRO A 231 -10.14 -1.75 -32.66
C PRO A 231 -11.40 -2.38 -32.04
N TYR A 232 -12.37 -1.57 -31.60
CA TYR A 232 -13.55 -2.03 -30.87
C TYR A 232 -14.67 -2.46 -31.83
N SER A 233 -15.23 -3.66 -31.60
CA SER A 233 -16.34 -4.17 -32.41
C SER A 233 -17.69 -3.54 -32.05
N VAL A 234 -18.09 -3.56 -30.77
CA VAL A 234 -19.46 -3.14 -30.35
C VAL A 234 -19.43 -2.05 -29.28
N ILE A 235 -18.66 -2.19 -28.22
CA ILE A 235 -18.64 -1.22 -27.12
C ILE A 235 -17.32 -0.46 -27.19
N PRO A 236 -17.34 0.88 -27.36
CA PRO A 236 -16.11 1.66 -27.48
C PRO A 236 -15.39 1.71 -26.14
N GLY A 237 -14.13 1.25 -26.11
CA GLY A 237 -13.19 1.49 -25.01
C GLY A 237 -13.51 0.75 -23.71
N ARG A 238 -12.54 -0.01 -23.18
CA ARG A 238 -12.44 -0.18 -21.72
C ARG A 238 -11.40 0.82 -21.23
N CYS A 239 -11.71 1.64 -20.24
CA CYS A 239 -10.77 2.62 -19.66
C CYS A 239 -9.49 1.96 -19.10
N MET A 240 -9.56 0.65 -18.85
CA MET A 240 -8.49 -0.22 -18.34
C MET A 240 -7.78 -1.03 -19.44
N THR A 241 -8.16 -0.89 -20.71
CA THR A 241 -7.45 -1.52 -21.84
C THR A 241 -6.72 -0.48 -22.67
N PRO A 242 -5.49 -0.76 -23.14
CA PRO A 242 -4.77 0.17 -23.99
C PRO A 242 -5.54 0.40 -25.29
N PRO A 243 -5.78 1.66 -25.69
CA PRO A 243 -6.47 1.97 -26.94
C PRO A 243 -5.60 1.73 -28.18
N ASN A 244 -4.27 1.71 -27.99
CA ASN A 244 -3.28 1.56 -29.05
C ASN A 244 -2.39 0.34 -28.78
N ARG A 245 -1.82 -0.25 -29.84
CA ARG A 245 -0.84 -1.35 -29.71
C ARG A 245 0.37 -0.94 -28.87
N PRO A 246 1.02 -1.89 -28.18
CA PRO A 246 2.26 -1.63 -27.45
C PRO A 246 3.31 -0.92 -28.31
N ALA A 247 4.08 -0.01 -27.71
CA ALA A 247 5.21 0.61 -28.40
C ALA A 247 6.29 -0.45 -28.75
N PRO A 248 7.06 -0.31 -29.85
CA PRO A 248 8.26 -1.11 -30.10
C PRO A 248 9.22 -1.05 -28.90
N LYS A 249 10.01 -2.11 -28.65
CA LYS A 249 10.87 -2.15 -27.46
C LYS A 249 11.91 -1.05 -27.45
N GLU A 250 12.32 -0.59 -28.63
CA GLU A 250 13.33 0.42 -28.88
C GLU A 250 12.83 1.85 -28.57
N GLU A 251 11.51 2.07 -28.63
CA GLU A 251 10.87 3.36 -28.31
C GLU A 251 10.44 3.46 -26.84
N ARG A 252 10.56 2.36 -26.08
CA ARG A 252 10.27 2.32 -24.65
C ARG A 252 11.48 2.83 -23.89
N PHE A 253 11.25 3.77 -22.98
CA PHE A 253 12.27 4.14 -22.02
C PHE A 253 12.09 3.33 -20.74
N ALA A 254 13.21 3.03 -20.07
CA ALA A 254 13.18 2.36 -18.78
C ALA A 254 12.46 3.24 -17.76
N THR A 255 11.25 2.86 -17.39
CA THR A 255 10.69 3.21 -16.09
C THR A 255 11.48 2.43 -15.04
N SER A 256 11.64 2.99 -13.84
CA SER A 256 12.50 2.51 -12.74
C SER A 256 12.60 0.97 -12.62
N SER A 257 13.73 0.44 -12.15
CA SER A 257 14.03 -0.98 -11.86
C SER A 257 13.03 -1.74 -10.96
N PHE A 258 11.95 -1.08 -10.55
CA PHE A 258 10.87 -1.52 -9.67
C PHE A 258 9.53 -1.68 -10.41
N GLU A 259 9.51 -1.97 -11.72
CA GLU A 259 8.29 -2.42 -12.42
C GLU A 259 8.23 -3.97 -12.47
N PRO A 260 7.57 -4.63 -11.49
CA PRO A 260 7.36 -6.06 -11.58
C PRO A 260 6.49 -6.43 -12.79
N SER A 261 6.90 -7.46 -13.51
CA SER A 261 6.20 -8.02 -14.66
C SER A 261 4.76 -8.45 -14.37
N TRP A 262 4.43 -8.78 -13.11
CA TRP A 262 3.07 -9.16 -12.69
C TRP A 262 2.07 -8.00 -12.75
N TYR A 263 2.52 -6.74 -12.68
CA TYR A 263 1.64 -5.57 -12.69
C TYR A 263 0.97 -5.36 -14.05
N TRP A 264 1.67 -5.63 -15.15
CA TRP A 264 1.12 -5.59 -16.50
C TRP A 264 0.04 -6.66 -16.74
N ASN A 265 0.07 -7.72 -15.94
CA ASN A 265 -0.87 -8.84 -16.01
C ASN A 265 -2.05 -8.71 -15.04
N LEU A 266 -2.06 -7.72 -14.14
CA LEU A 266 -3.11 -7.55 -13.11
C LEU A 266 -4.43 -6.90 -13.60
N PRO A 267 -4.43 -5.88 -14.49
CA PRO A 267 -5.67 -5.16 -14.84
C PRO A 267 -6.75 -6.05 -15.47
N GLY A 268 -6.36 -7.08 -16.24
CA GLY A 268 -7.28 -8.05 -16.83
C GLY A 268 -7.97 -8.93 -15.78
N PRO A 269 -7.22 -9.72 -15.00
CA PRO A 269 -7.72 -10.50 -13.88
C PRO A 269 -8.49 -9.67 -12.85
N ALA A 270 -8.00 -8.48 -12.48
CA ALA A 270 -8.70 -7.59 -11.55
C ALA A 270 -10.06 -7.12 -12.09
N GLY A 271 -10.14 -6.82 -13.40
CA GLY A 271 -11.42 -6.52 -14.06
C GLY A 271 -12.38 -7.71 -14.09
N ASN A 272 -11.88 -8.93 -14.26
CA ASN A 272 -12.71 -10.15 -14.23
C ASN A 272 -13.22 -10.46 -12.82
N VAL A 273 -12.35 -10.33 -11.81
CA VAL A 273 -12.71 -10.46 -10.39
C VAL A 273 -13.76 -9.41 -10.01
N GLN A 274 -13.62 -8.19 -10.49
CA GLN A 274 -14.61 -7.12 -10.29
C GLN A 274 -15.97 -7.47 -10.90
N PHE A 275 -15.97 -7.99 -12.13
CA PHE A 275 -17.19 -8.40 -12.79
C PHE A 275 -17.89 -9.55 -12.03
N LEU A 276 -17.10 -10.49 -11.52
CA LEU A 276 -17.61 -11.56 -10.66
C LEU A 276 -18.28 -10.99 -9.42
N PHE A 277 -17.67 -10.08 -8.67
CA PHE A 277 -18.29 -9.47 -7.48
C PHE A 277 -19.62 -8.78 -7.79
N SER A 278 -19.71 -8.12 -8.94
CA SER A 278 -20.95 -7.48 -9.38
C SER A 278 -22.07 -8.50 -9.68
N ILE A 279 -21.70 -9.66 -10.24
CA ILE A 279 -22.63 -10.79 -10.44
C ILE A 279 -23.08 -11.36 -9.10
N LEU A 280 -22.16 -11.54 -8.14
CA LEU A 280 -22.47 -12.06 -6.82
C LEU A 280 -23.45 -11.14 -6.09
N GLU A 281 -23.17 -9.83 -6.06
CA GLU A 281 -24.06 -8.83 -5.47
C GLU A 281 -25.46 -8.85 -6.10
N ALA A 282 -25.54 -8.85 -7.44
CA ALA A 282 -26.81 -8.94 -8.15
C ALA A 282 -27.56 -10.25 -7.87
N ALA A 283 -26.84 -11.38 -7.80
CA ALA A 283 -27.42 -12.68 -7.48
C ALA A 283 -27.96 -12.72 -6.04
N THR A 284 -27.25 -12.15 -5.07
CA THR A 284 -27.71 -12.04 -3.68
C THR A 284 -28.96 -11.16 -3.58
N ILE A 285 -28.98 -10.01 -4.25
CA ILE A 285 -30.16 -9.12 -4.28
C ILE A 285 -31.37 -9.85 -4.87
N LEU A 286 -31.20 -10.54 -6.01
CA LEU A 286 -32.27 -11.30 -6.66
C LEU A 286 -32.76 -12.46 -5.78
N ALA A 287 -31.84 -13.22 -5.19
CA ALA A 287 -32.18 -14.35 -4.34
C ALA A 287 -32.96 -13.90 -3.08
N TRP A 288 -32.54 -12.79 -2.47
CA TRP A 288 -33.23 -12.21 -1.32
C TRP A 288 -34.65 -11.74 -1.65
N ASN A 289 -34.86 -11.12 -2.81
CA ASN A 289 -36.19 -10.65 -3.23
C ASN A 289 -37.14 -11.78 -3.65
N TYR A 290 -36.63 -12.99 -3.89
CA TYR A 290 -37.41 -14.16 -4.29
C TYR A 290 -37.07 -15.41 -3.45
N PRO A 291 -37.26 -15.37 -2.12
CA PRO A 291 -36.76 -16.41 -1.20
C PRO A 291 -37.50 -17.75 -1.30
N SER A 292 -38.67 -17.76 -1.95
CA SER A 292 -39.49 -18.96 -2.16
C SER A 292 -38.88 -19.96 -3.15
N SER A 293 -37.90 -19.56 -3.97
CA SER A 293 -37.27 -20.42 -4.96
C SER A 293 -36.17 -21.30 -4.32
N PRO A 294 -36.10 -22.61 -4.64
CA PRO A 294 -34.98 -23.48 -4.21
C PRO A 294 -33.61 -22.94 -4.64
N LEU A 295 -33.54 -22.33 -5.83
CA LEU A 295 -32.32 -21.69 -6.35
C LEU A 295 -31.91 -20.49 -5.50
N SER A 296 -32.87 -19.66 -5.08
CA SER A 296 -32.58 -18.51 -4.20
C SER A 296 -32.03 -18.96 -2.85
N LYS A 297 -32.56 -20.05 -2.29
CA LYS A 297 -32.04 -20.63 -1.04
C LYS A 297 -30.61 -21.12 -1.20
N ALA A 298 -30.30 -21.81 -2.30
CA ALA A 298 -28.94 -22.26 -2.60
C ALA A 298 -27.97 -21.07 -2.76
N ILE A 299 -28.36 -20.04 -3.51
CA ILE A 299 -27.56 -18.82 -3.69
C ILE A 299 -27.29 -18.13 -2.35
N LEU A 300 -28.32 -17.92 -1.52
CA LEU A 300 -28.15 -17.27 -0.21
C LEU A 300 -27.25 -18.11 0.72
N SER A 301 -27.38 -19.44 0.71
CA SER A 301 -26.52 -20.32 1.54
C SER A 301 -25.03 -20.31 1.15
N HIS A 302 -24.67 -19.80 -0.03
CA HIS A 302 -23.29 -19.74 -0.50
C HIS A 302 -22.73 -18.31 -0.55
N LEU A 303 -23.59 -17.31 -0.71
CA LEU A 303 -23.19 -15.91 -0.86
C LEU A 303 -23.45 -15.05 0.38
N VAL A 304 -24.16 -15.57 1.38
CA VAL A 304 -24.37 -14.91 2.68
C VAL A 304 -23.70 -15.76 3.76
N PHE A 305 -22.69 -15.19 4.38
CA PHE A 305 -21.89 -15.79 5.45
C PHE A 305 -22.57 -15.57 6.80
N GLU A 306 -22.02 -16.21 7.83
CA GLU A 306 -22.50 -16.07 9.21
C GLU A 306 -22.48 -14.60 9.65
N GLY A 307 -23.62 -14.10 10.14
CA GLY A 307 -23.79 -12.68 10.49
C GLY A 307 -24.28 -11.75 9.36
N GLY A 308 -24.30 -12.23 8.12
CA GLY A 308 -24.73 -11.46 6.95
C GLY A 308 -26.19 -11.01 6.98
N ARG A 309 -26.43 -9.79 6.48
CA ARG A 309 -27.72 -9.08 6.48
C ARG A 309 -28.12 -8.67 5.07
N PRO A 310 -28.49 -9.63 4.19
CA PRO A 310 -28.82 -9.35 2.80
C PRO A 310 -29.98 -8.34 2.63
N GLU A 311 -30.85 -8.19 3.63
CA GLU A 311 -31.90 -7.17 3.66
C GLU A 311 -31.41 -5.73 3.65
N ARG A 312 -30.14 -5.51 4.03
CA ARG A 312 -29.52 -4.19 4.05
C ARG A 312 -28.86 -3.83 2.72
N LEU A 313 -28.87 -4.71 1.73
CA LEU A 313 -28.34 -4.39 0.40
C LEU A 313 -29.18 -3.31 -0.27
N HIS A 314 -28.60 -2.12 -0.43
CA HIS A 314 -29.24 -0.98 -1.06
C HIS A 314 -28.18 -0.03 -1.63
N LEU A 315 -28.58 0.79 -2.60
CA LEU A 315 -27.71 1.85 -3.10
C LEU A 315 -27.64 2.99 -2.06
N SER A 316 -26.61 2.98 -1.22
CA SER A 316 -26.35 4.08 -0.28
C SER A 316 -25.81 5.33 -0.98
N THR A 317 -25.86 6.46 -0.28
CA THR A 317 -25.24 7.71 -0.72
C THR A 317 -23.75 7.52 -1.03
N LEU A 318 -23.04 6.72 -0.23
CA LEU A 318 -21.60 6.49 -0.40
C LEU A 318 -21.32 5.66 -1.66
N SER A 319 -22.08 4.60 -1.90
CA SER A 319 -21.98 3.81 -3.13
C SER A 319 -22.39 4.62 -4.37
N ALA A 320 -23.38 5.51 -4.25
CA ALA A 320 -23.78 6.41 -5.33
C ALA A 320 -22.67 7.43 -5.69
N VAL A 321 -22.03 8.03 -4.69
CA VAL A 321 -20.85 8.90 -4.88
C VAL A 321 -19.69 8.10 -5.49
N GLY A 322 -19.45 6.88 -5.00
CA GLY A 322 -18.46 5.97 -5.56
C GLY A 322 -18.68 5.66 -7.04
N GLY A 323 -19.92 5.32 -7.42
CA GLY A 323 -20.33 5.09 -8.80
C GLY A 323 -20.15 6.33 -9.68
N LEU A 324 -20.47 7.53 -9.17
CA LEU A 324 -20.26 8.78 -9.88
C LEU A 324 -18.77 9.06 -10.12
N LEU A 325 -17.92 8.86 -9.11
CA LEU A 325 -16.46 9.03 -9.23
C LEU A 325 -15.86 8.02 -10.22
N MET A 326 -16.32 6.77 -10.20
CA MET A 326 -15.98 5.76 -11.21
C MET A 326 -16.32 6.20 -12.62
N LEU A 327 -17.54 6.71 -12.82
CA LEU A 327 -18.02 7.18 -14.12
C LEU A 327 -17.21 8.38 -14.61
N VAL A 328 -17.08 9.42 -13.78
CA VAL A 328 -16.34 10.65 -14.10
C VAL A 328 -14.87 10.34 -14.38
N GLY A 329 -14.23 9.54 -13.53
CA GLY A 329 -12.84 9.13 -13.70
C GLY A 329 -12.62 8.35 -15.00
N SER A 330 -13.52 7.42 -15.32
CA SER A 330 -13.47 6.65 -16.57
C SER A 330 -13.69 7.52 -17.81
N VAL A 331 -14.65 8.43 -17.77
CA VAL A 331 -14.93 9.38 -18.87
C VAL A 331 -13.73 10.30 -19.09
N LEU A 332 -13.16 10.88 -18.03
CA LEU A 332 -11.97 11.71 -18.11
C LEU A 332 -10.82 10.95 -18.80
N ARG A 333 -10.60 9.70 -18.39
CA ARG A 333 -9.56 8.83 -18.97
C ARG A 333 -9.81 8.56 -20.46
N LEU A 334 -11.04 8.24 -20.87
CA LEU A 334 -11.38 8.06 -22.28
C LEU A 334 -11.21 9.34 -23.11
N ILE A 335 -11.57 10.51 -22.58
CA ILE A 335 -11.35 11.80 -23.24
C ILE A 335 -9.84 12.03 -23.45
N THR A 336 -9.00 11.71 -22.46
CA THR A 336 -7.55 11.89 -22.56
C THR A 336 -6.91 10.97 -23.61
N PHE A 337 -7.38 9.72 -23.72
CA PHE A 337 -6.92 8.80 -24.76
C PHE A 337 -7.22 9.37 -26.16
N ARG A 338 -8.39 9.97 -26.34
CA ARG A 338 -8.78 10.59 -27.61
C ARG A 338 -7.95 11.84 -27.92
N TYR A 339 -7.70 12.68 -26.92
CA TYR A 339 -6.89 13.89 -27.07
C TYR A 339 -5.43 13.57 -27.44
N LEU A 340 -4.85 12.53 -26.84
CA LEU A 340 -3.50 12.06 -27.19
C LEU A 340 -3.45 11.27 -28.50
N GLY A 341 -4.55 10.62 -28.89
CA GLY A 341 -4.65 9.85 -30.13
C GLY A 341 -3.53 8.80 -30.24
N LYS A 342 -2.73 8.87 -31.32
CA LYS A 342 -1.64 7.92 -31.59
C LYS A 342 -0.50 7.97 -30.55
N PHE A 343 -0.36 9.06 -29.80
CA PHE A 343 0.73 9.25 -28.83
C PHE A 343 0.47 8.55 -27.49
N PHE A 344 -0.78 8.22 -27.16
CA PHE A 344 -1.08 7.52 -25.91
C PHE A 344 -0.72 6.03 -26.02
N LYS A 345 0.16 5.57 -25.14
CA LYS A 345 0.54 4.16 -24.98
C LYS A 345 0.50 3.81 -23.50
N PHE A 346 0.17 2.56 -23.17
CA PHE A 346 0.27 2.11 -21.77
C PHE A 346 1.74 1.91 -21.38
N GLU A 347 2.62 1.57 -22.31
CA GLU A 347 4.06 1.51 -22.09
C GLU A 347 4.68 2.91 -22.19
N ALA A 348 5.59 3.24 -21.28
CA ALA A 348 6.25 4.52 -21.23
C ALA A 348 7.17 4.64 -22.44
N SER A 349 6.77 5.46 -23.42
CA SER A 349 7.45 5.55 -24.72
C SER A 349 7.37 6.96 -25.29
N ILE A 350 8.47 7.39 -25.92
CA ILE A 350 8.53 8.62 -26.71
C ILE A 350 8.73 8.19 -28.16
N GLN A 351 7.78 8.57 -29.01
CA GLN A 351 7.79 8.23 -30.43
C GLN A 351 8.67 9.24 -31.20
N LYS A 352 9.22 8.84 -32.35
CA LYS A 352 10.07 9.73 -33.16
C LYS A 352 9.37 11.04 -33.57
N ASP A 353 8.06 11.00 -33.81
CA ASP A 353 7.23 12.16 -34.16
C ASP A 353 6.36 12.66 -32.99
N HIS A 354 6.75 12.38 -31.74
CA HIS A 354 5.95 12.74 -30.57
C HIS A 354 5.81 14.27 -30.47
N LYS A 355 4.57 14.75 -30.30
CA LYS A 355 4.28 16.17 -30.11
C LYS A 355 3.81 16.42 -28.69
N LEU A 356 4.23 17.54 -28.10
CA LEU A 356 3.74 17.96 -26.80
C LEU A 356 2.29 18.44 -26.93
N ILE A 357 1.35 17.73 -26.30
CA ILE A 357 -0.07 18.12 -26.31
C ILE A 357 -0.38 18.95 -25.07
N THR A 358 -0.79 20.19 -25.30
CA THR A 358 -1.04 21.18 -24.25
C THR A 358 -2.49 21.66 -24.17
N SER A 359 -3.36 21.18 -25.06
CA SER A 359 -4.77 21.58 -25.19
C SER A 359 -5.75 20.59 -24.53
N GLY A 360 -7.00 21.02 -24.33
CA GLY A 360 -8.06 20.18 -23.74
C GLY A 360 -7.79 19.83 -22.27
N PRO A 361 -7.94 18.56 -21.83
CA PRO A 361 -7.63 18.15 -20.46
C PRO A 361 -6.18 18.43 -20.05
N TYR A 362 -5.25 18.39 -21.01
CA TYR A 362 -3.85 18.71 -20.81
C TYR A 362 -3.60 20.20 -20.57
N ALA A 363 -4.58 21.08 -20.80
CA ALA A 363 -4.51 22.48 -20.40
C ALA A 363 -4.70 22.67 -18.88
N TYR A 364 -5.44 21.77 -18.21
CA TYR A 364 -5.78 21.90 -16.78
C TYR A 364 -4.89 21.08 -15.85
N VAL A 365 -4.65 19.81 -16.17
CA VAL A 365 -3.73 18.94 -15.43
C VAL A 365 -2.64 18.40 -16.36
N ARG A 366 -1.42 18.11 -15.84
CA ARG A 366 -0.32 17.50 -16.62
C ARG A 366 -0.65 16.07 -17.04
N HIS A 367 -1.29 15.37 -16.13
CA HIS A 367 -1.53 13.94 -16.13
C HIS A 367 -3.02 13.57 -15.99
N PRO A 368 -3.91 14.12 -16.84
CA PRO A 368 -5.37 13.99 -16.67
C PRO A 368 -5.86 12.53 -16.76
N SER A 369 -5.15 11.65 -17.49
CA SER A 369 -5.44 10.21 -17.56
C SER A 369 -5.18 9.50 -16.22
N TYR A 370 -4.11 9.89 -15.52
CA TYR A 370 -3.80 9.39 -14.19
C TYR A 370 -4.78 9.93 -13.15
N THR A 371 -5.15 11.22 -13.23
CA THR A 371 -6.23 11.80 -12.42
C THR A 371 -7.53 11.02 -12.59
N GLY A 372 -7.93 10.74 -13.83
CA GLY A 372 -9.12 9.92 -14.12
C GLY A 372 -9.01 8.49 -13.57
N GLY A 373 -7.83 7.89 -13.65
CA GLY A 373 -7.55 6.59 -13.03
C GLY A 373 -7.72 6.61 -11.51
N ILE A 374 -7.10 7.57 -10.82
CA ILE A 374 -7.17 7.72 -9.37
C ILE A 374 -8.63 7.93 -8.92
N LEU A 375 -9.38 8.81 -9.59
CA LEU A 375 -10.80 9.03 -9.31
C LEU A 375 -11.62 7.75 -9.51
N ALA A 376 -11.34 7.01 -10.58
CA ALA A 376 -12.05 5.76 -10.85
C ALA A 376 -11.79 4.69 -9.79
N PHE A 377 -10.54 4.58 -9.32
CA PHE A 377 -10.18 3.64 -8.25
C PHE A 377 -10.74 4.05 -6.89
N LEU A 378 -10.72 5.34 -6.56
CA LEU A 378 -11.35 5.83 -5.34
C LEU A 378 -12.85 5.53 -5.34
N GLY A 379 -13.52 5.79 -6.47
CA GLY A 379 -14.93 5.46 -6.64
C GLY A 379 -15.20 3.96 -6.51
N TRP A 380 -14.29 3.12 -7.02
CA TRP A 380 -14.37 1.67 -6.91
C TRP A 380 -14.30 1.19 -5.46
N VAL A 381 -13.39 1.75 -4.65
CA VAL A 381 -13.33 1.47 -3.21
C VAL A 381 -14.66 1.85 -2.53
N LEU A 382 -15.17 3.06 -2.80
CA LEU A 382 -16.41 3.54 -2.19
C LEU A 382 -17.65 2.73 -2.60
N TRP A 383 -17.73 2.25 -3.85
CA TRP A 383 -18.80 1.39 -4.32
C TRP A 383 -18.87 0.08 -3.52
N HIS A 384 -17.70 -0.52 -3.29
CA HIS A 384 -17.60 -1.83 -2.65
C HIS A 384 -17.60 -1.80 -1.13
N TYR A 385 -17.21 -0.69 -0.50
CA TYR A 385 -17.23 -0.52 0.96
C TYR A 385 -18.40 0.29 1.50
N GLY A 386 -19.16 0.92 0.62
CA GLY A 386 -20.34 1.67 0.99
C GLY A 386 -21.32 0.84 1.80
N GLU A 387 -22.05 1.48 2.71
CA GLU A 387 -23.19 0.86 3.36
C GLU A 387 -24.14 0.28 2.30
N GLY A 388 -24.67 -0.91 2.53
CA GLY A 388 -25.51 -1.58 1.54
C GLY A 388 -24.77 -2.24 0.37
N SER A 389 -23.43 -2.30 0.38
CA SER A 389 -22.66 -3.11 -0.58
C SER A 389 -22.61 -4.59 -0.18
N TRP A 390 -22.38 -5.46 -1.16
CA TRP A 390 -22.23 -6.89 -0.91
C TRP A 390 -21.10 -7.24 0.06
N PHE A 391 -19.94 -6.58 -0.02
CA PHE A 391 -18.84 -6.89 0.91
C PHE A 391 -19.21 -6.63 2.37
N ARG A 392 -19.97 -5.56 2.63
CA ARG A 392 -20.35 -5.15 3.98
C ARG A 392 -21.53 -5.97 4.52
N GLU A 393 -22.53 -6.23 3.67
CA GLU A 393 -23.78 -6.86 4.12
C GLU A 393 -23.82 -8.38 3.93
N SER A 394 -22.86 -8.99 3.19
CA SER A 394 -22.81 -10.46 3.03
C SER A 394 -22.33 -11.21 4.26
N GLY A 395 -21.82 -10.54 5.30
CA GLY A 395 -21.18 -11.16 6.46
C GLY A 395 -19.70 -11.51 6.24
N LEU A 396 -19.19 -11.36 5.01
CA LEU A 396 -17.76 -11.53 4.74
C LEU A 396 -16.91 -10.50 5.49
N TRP A 397 -17.45 -9.29 5.68
CA TRP A 397 -16.84 -8.26 6.52
C TRP A 397 -16.90 -8.58 8.00
N ASP A 398 -17.79 -9.44 8.50
CA ASP A 398 -17.88 -9.70 9.94
C ASP A 398 -16.82 -10.70 10.41
N ALA A 399 -16.37 -11.60 9.52
CA ALA A 399 -15.30 -12.56 9.81
C ALA A 399 -13.91 -11.88 9.87
N PRO A 400 -13.06 -12.15 10.90
CA PRO A 400 -11.71 -11.58 11.01
C PRO A 400 -10.83 -11.86 9.79
N LEU A 401 -10.89 -13.09 9.26
CA LEU A 401 -10.16 -13.47 8.04
C LEU A 401 -10.69 -12.71 6.81
N GLY A 402 -12.00 -12.51 6.72
CA GLY A 402 -12.62 -11.75 5.63
C GLY A 402 -12.22 -10.28 5.66
N LYS A 403 -12.22 -9.63 6.83
CA LYS A 403 -11.71 -8.25 7.00
C LYS A 403 -10.27 -8.11 6.53
N VAL A 404 -9.38 -9.01 6.96
CA VAL A 404 -7.96 -8.95 6.59
C VAL A 404 -7.75 -9.16 5.09
N LEU A 405 -8.44 -10.12 4.49
CA LEU A 405 -8.32 -10.41 3.05
C LEU A 405 -8.88 -9.26 2.19
N ILE A 406 -10.05 -8.73 2.55
CA ILE A 406 -10.67 -7.60 1.86
C ILE A 406 -9.78 -6.37 2.02
N LEU A 407 -9.47 -5.96 3.26
CA LEU A 407 -8.65 -4.76 3.50
C LEU A 407 -7.27 -4.89 2.86
N GLY A 408 -6.63 -6.06 2.95
CA GLY A 408 -5.36 -6.35 2.29
C GLY A 408 -5.43 -6.26 0.76
N TYR A 409 -6.48 -6.80 0.15
CA TYR A 409 -6.71 -6.72 -1.30
C TYR A 409 -6.93 -5.26 -1.75
N PHE A 410 -7.82 -4.51 -1.08
CA PHE A 410 -8.15 -3.14 -1.45
C PHE A 410 -7.02 -2.15 -1.15
N VAL A 411 -6.42 -2.21 0.04
CA VAL A 411 -5.28 -1.36 0.41
C VAL A 411 -4.06 -1.71 -0.45
N GLY A 412 -3.79 -3.00 -0.69
CA GLY A 412 -2.70 -3.44 -1.55
C GLY A 412 -2.85 -2.93 -2.99
N ILE A 413 -4.04 -3.03 -3.57
CA ILE A 413 -4.34 -2.54 -4.92
C ILE A 413 -4.28 -1.01 -4.97
N LEU A 414 -4.94 -0.31 -4.04
CA LEU A 414 -4.97 1.15 -4.01
C LEU A 414 -3.57 1.73 -3.85
N CYS A 415 -2.80 1.24 -2.86
CA CYS A 415 -1.43 1.68 -2.62
C CYS A 415 -0.50 1.32 -3.77
N GLY A 416 -0.65 0.12 -4.35
CA GLY A 416 0.10 -0.30 -5.53
C GLY A 416 -0.14 0.61 -6.73
N ILE A 417 -1.40 0.96 -7.00
CA ILE A 417 -1.78 1.85 -8.11
C ILE A 417 -1.33 3.28 -7.87
N LEU A 418 -1.52 3.83 -6.67
CA LEU A 418 -1.09 5.19 -6.34
C LEU A 418 0.43 5.31 -6.44
N THR A 419 1.16 4.36 -5.86
CA THR A 419 2.62 4.34 -5.93
C THR A 419 3.10 4.23 -7.38
N PHE A 420 2.50 3.33 -8.15
CA PHE A 420 2.81 3.17 -9.57
C PHE A 420 2.52 4.45 -10.37
N ALA A 421 1.33 5.03 -10.21
CA ALA A 421 0.93 6.24 -10.93
C ALA A 421 1.88 7.41 -10.60
N LEU A 422 2.23 7.61 -9.32
CA LEU A 422 3.13 8.69 -8.90
C LEU A 422 4.55 8.51 -9.44
N LEU A 423 5.13 7.30 -9.31
CA LEU A 423 6.47 7.00 -9.84
C LEU A 423 6.51 7.14 -11.35
N ARG A 424 5.46 6.70 -12.03
CA ARG A 424 5.37 6.74 -13.48
C ARG A 424 5.20 8.15 -14.01
N MET A 425 4.35 8.97 -13.39
CA MET A 425 4.22 10.38 -13.74
C MET A 425 5.55 11.12 -13.66
N LYS A 426 6.39 10.81 -12.65
CA LYS A 426 7.75 11.37 -12.54
C LYS A 426 8.64 10.96 -13.73
N ASN A 427 8.71 9.65 -14.02
CA ASN A 427 9.55 9.14 -15.11
C ASN A 427 9.09 9.69 -16.47
N GLU A 428 7.78 9.80 -16.69
CA GLU A 428 7.22 10.41 -17.90
C GLU A 428 7.52 11.91 -17.98
N ASP A 429 7.40 12.67 -16.89
CA ASP A 429 7.77 14.10 -16.85
C ASP A 429 9.26 14.31 -17.17
N GLU A 430 10.15 13.49 -16.62
CA GLU A 430 11.60 13.53 -16.91
C GLU A 430 11.92 13.19 -18.37
N ALA A 431 11.26 12.16 -18.91
CA ALA A 431 11.45 11.76 -20.30
C ALA A 431 10.94 12.84 -21.26
N LEU A 432 9.74 13.38 -21.00
CA LEU A 432 9.20 14.51 -21.77
C LEU A 432 10.15 15.71 -21.67
N ARG A 433 10.73 15.99 -20.50
CA ARG A 433 11.61 17.15 -20.28
C ARG A 433 12.90 17.03 -21.08
N LYS A 434 13.46 15.82 -21.14
CA LYS A 434 14.62 15.52 -21.99
C LYS A 434 14.31 15.69 -23.48
N GLN A 435 13.10 15.34 -23.92
CA GLN A 435 12.71 15.40 -25.33
C GLN A 435 12.35 16.82 -25.80
N PHE A 436 11.53 17.54 -25.02
CA PHE A 436 10.93 18.83 -25.43
C PHE A 436 11.62 20.06 -24.80
N GLY A 437 12.50 19.85 -23.81
CA GLY A 437 13.33 20.90 -23.22
C GLY A 437 12.54 22.13 -22.77
N VAL A 438 12.83 23.28 -23.41
CA VAL A 438 12.28 24.60 -23.05
C VAL A 438 10.76 24.65 -23.26
N GLU A 439 10.23 24.02 -24.32
CA GLU A 439 8.79 24.04 -24.62
C GLU A 439 7.96 23.40 -23.47
N TRP A 440 8.49 22.30 -22.91
CA TRP A 440 7.92 21.70 -21.72
C TRP A 440 8.15 22.61 -20.51
N ASP A 441 9.37 23.05 -20.20
CA ASP A 441 9.61 23.91 -19.03
C ASP A 441 8.72 25.18 -19.00
N GLU A 442 8.36 25.75 -20.15
CA GLU A 442 7.39 26.83 -20.27
C GLU A 442 5.94 26.40 -20.03
N TRP A 443 5.48 25.33 -20.65
CA TRP A 443 4.14 24.78 -20.41
C TRP A 443 3.95 24.32 -18.95
N ALA A 444 5.01 23.80 -18.32
CA ALA A 444 5.06 23.47 -16.89
C ALA A 444 4.81 24.67 -16.01
N ARG A 445 5.59 25.74 -16.26
CA ARG A 445 5.61 26.95 -15.46
C ARG A 445 4.26 27.65 -15.41
N ARG A 446 3.53 27.69 -16.54
CA ARG A 446 2.21 28.34 -16.62
C ARG A 446 1.19 27.79 -15.63
N ARG A 447 1.44 26.64 -14.98
CA ARG A 447 0.47 25.92 -14.13
C ARG A 447 0.82 25.80 -12.65
N CYS A 448 1.99 26.28 -12.22
CA CYS A 448 2.29 26.50 -10.80
C CYS A 448 1.63 27.78 -10.24
N MET A 449 0.87 28.51 -11.05
CA MET A 449 0.31 29.82 -10.74
C MET A 449 -1.10 29.68 -10.14
N THR A 450 -1.21 29.33 -8.86
CA THR A 450 -2.49 29.30 -8.10
C THR A 450 -2.51 30.20 -6.86
N SER A 451 -1.65 31.21 -6.77
CA SER A 451 -1.79 32.29 -5.78
C SER A 451 -1.51 33.67 -6.40
N PRO A 452 -2.44 34.65 -6.34
CA PRO A 452 -2.29 35.95 -7.02
C PRO A 452 -1.40 36.96 -6.28
N THR A 453 -0.89 36.66 -5.09
CA THR A 453 -0.27 37.68 -4.21
C THR A 453 1.12 37.27 -3.74
N ARG A 454 2.16 37.53 -4.56
CA ARG A 454 3.52 38.01 -4.17
C ARG A 454 4.54 37.75 -5.30
N PRO A 455 5.16 38.80 -5.88
CA PRO A 455 6.15 38.66 -6.96
C PRO A 455 7.54 38.15 -6.53
N ALA A 456 7.82 38.01 -5.23
CA ALA A 456 9.16 37.75 -4.70
C ALA A 456 9.58 36.25 -4.67
N LEU A 457 8.69 35.33 -5.02
CA LEU A 457 8.93 33.87 -4.98
C LEU A 457 9.24 33.26 -6.35
N LYS A 458 9.77 34.05 -7.29
CA LYS A 458 9.98 33.66 -8.70
C LYS A 458 11.07 32.61 -8.90
N GLU A 459 12.05 32.51 -8.02
CA GLU A 459 13.05 31.42 -8.00
C GLU A 459 12.60 30.23 -7.15
N GLU A 460 11.72 30.47 -6.16
CA GLU A 460 11.19 29.42 -5.30
C GLU A 460 10.18 28.50 -6.01
N CYS A 461 9.49 28.91 -7.09
CA CYS A 461 8.60 28.00 -7.81
C CYS A 461 9.34 26.87 -8.55
N PHE A 462 10.50 27.17 -9.15
CA PHE A 462 11.39 26.14 -9.69
C PHE A 462 12.01 25.32 -8.55
N ALA A 463 12.36 25.97 -7.43
CA ALA A 463 12.84 25.30 -6.23
C ALA A 463 11.73 24.63 -5.39
N THR A 464 10.43 24.72 -5.71
CA THR A 464 9.33 24.06 -4.97
C THR A 464 8.73 22.88 -5.74
N THR A 465 8.87 22.85 -7.07
CA THR A 465 8.72 21.60 -7.84
C THR A 465 10.01 20.79 -7.93
N SER A 466 11.16 21.40 -7.59
CA SER A 466 12.43 20.69 -7.35
C SER A 466 12.91 20.73 -5.89
N PHE A 467 12.13 21.31 -4.96
CA PHE A 467 12.04 20.79 -3.59
C PHE A 467 11.29 19.47 -3.76
N GLU A 468 12.03 18.48 -4.22
CA GLU A 468 11.81 17.17 -3.69
C GLU A 468 11.99 17.30 -2.17
N PRO A 469 10.99 16.91 -1.38
CA PRO A 469 11.24 15.97 -0.32
C PRO A 469 12.02 14.77 -0.89
N SER A 470 13.29 14.91 -1.20
CA SER A 470 14.16 13.75 -1.41
C SER A 470 14.22 12.91 -0.13
N TRP A 471 13.79 13.47 1.02
CA TRP A 471 13.45 12.75 2.25
C TRP A 471 12.23 11.83 2.12
N PHE A 472 11.22 12.14 1.30
CA PHE A 472 10.06 11.28 1.02
C PHE A 472 10.47 10.00 0.29
N TRP A 473 11.50 10.10 -0.57
CA TRP A 473 12.12 8.98 -1.29
C TRP A 473 13.32 8.36 -0.55
N SER A 474 13.70 8.91 0.61
CA SER A 474 14.83 8.43 1.42
C SER A 474 14.50 7.17 2.23
N LEU A 475 13.25 6.72 2.14
CA LEU A 475 12.69 5.56 2.79
C LEU A 475 12.69 4.40 1.78
N PRO A 476 13.03 3.16 2.18
CA PRO A 476 13.21 2.07 1.24
C PRO A 476 11.88 1.71 0.59
N GLY A 477 11.60 2.25 -0.60
CA GLY A 477 10.47 1.88 -1.44
C GLY A 477 9.09 1.96 -0.75
N PRO A 478 8.19 0.97 -0.96
CA PRO A 478 6.82 0.93 -0.42
C PRO A 478 6.69 1.20 1.09
N ALA A 479 7.76 0.97 1.86
CA ALA A 479 7.76 1.14 3.30
C ALA A 479 7.53 2.60 3.72
N GLY A 480 8.08 3.60 3.02
CA GLY A 480 7.92 5.00 3.40
C GLY A 480 6.49 5.52 3.21
N SER A 481 5.87 5.15 2.09
CA SER A 481 4.45 5.40 1.82
C SER A 481 3.55 4.71 2.86
N MET A 482 3.91 3.49 3.29
CA MET A 482 3.21 2.79 4.36
C MET A 482 3.27 3.55 5.70
N GLN A 483 4.41 4.15 6.06
CA GLN A 483 4.50 4.89 7.33
C GLN A 483 3.62 6.15 7.36
N LEU A 484 3.56 6.88 6.25
CA LEU A 484 2.65 8.03 6.14
C LEU A 484 1.19 7.57 6.29
N ILE A 485 0.84 6.43 5.70
CA ILE A 485 -0.48 5.84 5.83
C ILE A 485 -0.77 5.52 7.30
N PHE A 486 0.14 4.85 8.02
CA PHE A 486 -0.08 4.53 9.43
C PHE A 486 -0.24 5.78 10.29
N GLY A 487 0.53 6.84 10.02
CA GLY A 487 0.35 8.13 10.70
C GLY A 487 -1.01 8.78 10.39
N ILE A 488 -1.49 8.69 9.15
CA ILE A 488 -2.83 9.18 8.76
C ILE A 488 -3.93 8.35 9.45
N LEU A 489 -3.77 7.02 9.51
CA LEU A 489 -4.74 6.12 10.16
C LEU A 489 -4.82 6.37 11.67
N GLU A 490 -3.67 6.54 12.32
CA GLU A 490 -3.56 6.90 13.73
C GLU A 490 -4.22 8.24 14.01
N ALA A 491 -3.90 9.28 13.22
CA ALA A 491 -4.50 10.60 13.34
C ALA A 491 -6.01 10.58 13.08
N ALA A 492 -6.47 9.85 12.05
CA ALA A 492 -7.89 9.71 11.74
C ALA A 492 -8.63 9.01 12.88
N THR A 493 -8.06 7.96 13.47
CA THR A 493 -8.64 7.23 14.61
C THR A 493 -8.74 8.15 15.83
N ILE A 494 -7.67 8.91 16.14
CA ILE A 494 -7.69 9.88 17.24
C ILE A 494 -8.76 10.96 17.02
N LEU A 495 -8.86 11.51 15.81
CA LEU A 495 -9.89 12.50 15.47
C LEU A 495 -11.29 11.90 15.60
N ALA A 496 -11.49 10.66 15.16
CA ALA A 496 -12.78 9.99 15.23
C ALA A 496 -13.21 9.70 16.68
N LEU A 497 -12.27 9.35 17.57
CA LEU A 497 -12.54 9.21 19.01
C LEU A 497 -12.95 10.52 19.67
N ASN A 498 -12.37 11.64 19.24
CA ASN A 498 -12.68 12.96 19.80
C ASN A 498 -14.01 13.54 19.28
N TYR A 499 -14.46 13.11 18.10
CA TYR A 499 -15.72 13.58 17.48
C TYR A 499 -16.66 12.41 17.15
N PRO A 500 -17.07 11.56 18.12
CA PRO A 500 -17.77 10.31 17.84
C PRO A 500 -19.18 10.49 17.29
N THR A 501 -19.75 11.69 17.40
CA THR A 501 -21.12 12.01 16.97
C THR A 501 -21.29 12.11 15.46
N THR A 502 -20.19 12.22 14.69
CA THR A 502 -20.27 12.32 13.23
C THR A 502 -20.32 10.94 12.57
N GLN A 503 -21.11 10.80 11.49
CA GLN A 503 -21.13 9.57 10.68
C GLN A 503 -19.74 9.23 10.13
N LEU A 504 -18.93 10.24 9.79
CA LEU A 504 -17.57 10.04 9.33
C LEU A 504 -16.69 9.38 10.41
N SER A 505 -16.78 9.85 11.67
CA SER A 505 -16.04 9.24 12.77
C SER A 505 -16.45 7.78 13.02
N GLN A 506 -17.74 7.47 12.92
CA GLN A 506 -18.24 6.10 13.04
C GLN A 506 -17.70 5.20 11.92
N ILE A 507 -17.64 5.71 10.70
CA ILE A 507 -17.01 5.01 9.57
C ILE A 507 -15.52 4.81 9.85
N VAL A 508 -14.78 5.84 10.25
CA VAL A 508 -13.34 5.77 10.52
C VAL A 508 -13.03 4.73 11.61
N LEU A 509 -13.76 4.74 12.73
CA LEU A 509 -13.60 3.75 13.80
C LEU A 509 -13.95 2.33 13.30
N SER A 510 -15.02 2.18 12.53
CA SER A 510 -15.40 0.87 11.97
C SER A 510 -14.40 0.30 10.95
N LEU A 511 -13.62 1.17 10.30
CA LEU A 511 -12.63 0.79 9.30
C LEU A 511 -11.26 0.49 9.90
N PHE A 512 -10.87 1.23 10.95
CA PHE A 512 -9.50 1.23 11.46
C PHE A 512 -9.35 0.67 12.87
N VAL A 513 -10.44 0.29 13.53
CA VAL A 513 -10.44 -0.42 14.81
C VAL A 513 -11.03 -1.81 14.59
N PHE A 514 -10.23 -2.83 14.93
CA PHE A 514 -10.52 -4.25 14.75
C PHE A 514 -11.04 -4.87 16.05
N GLU A 515 -11.52 -6.11 15.95
CA GLU A 515 -12.11 -6.82 17.08
C GLU A 515 -11.09 -7.06 18.20
N GLY A 516 -11.42 -6.61 19.41
CA GLY A 516 -10.50 -6.60 20.56
C GLY A 516 -9.53 -5.40 20.61
N GLY A 517 -9.69 -4.42 19.71
CA GLY A 517 -8.97 -3.15 19.76
C GLY A 517 -9.47 -2.22 20.86
N HIS A 518 -8.55 -1.47 21.46
CA HIS A 518 -8.78 -0.51 22.53
C HIS A 518 -8.29 0.88 22.09
N PRO A 519 -8.94 1.52 21.10
CA PRO A 519 -8.49 2.79 20.53
C PRO A 519 -8.45 3.92 21.57
N GLU A 520 -9.18 3.82 22.68
CA GLU A 520 -9.11 4.71 23.84
C GLU A 520 -7.73 4.73 24.52
N ARG A 521 -6.88 3.73 24.26
CA ARG A 521 -5.51 3.65 24.78
C ARG A 521 -4.49 4.28 23.86
N LEU A 522 -4.91 4.99 22.81
CA LEU A 522 -3.98 5.75 21.97
C LEU A 522 -3.46 6.97 22.73
N TYR A 523 -2.17 6.96 23.03
CA TYR A 523 -1.48 8.08 23.66
C TYR A 523 0.00 8.07 23.31
N MET A 524 0.66 9.22 23.45
CA MET A 524 2.09 9.33 23.24
C MET A 524 2.84 8.74 24.45
N SER A 525 3.29 7.49 24.34
CA SER A 525 4.12 6.86 25.38
C SER A 525 5.56 7.39 25.38
N PRO A 526 6.33 7.21 26.48
CA PRO A 526 7.76 7.50 26.50
C PRO A 526 8.52 6.79 25.38
N THR A 527 8.12 5.57 25.02
CA THR A 527 8.70 4.82 23.90
C THR A 527 8.44 5.49 22.56
N SER A 528 7.21 5.93 22.30
CA SER A 528 6.86 6.64 21.07
C SER A 528 7.51 8.02 21.02
N ALA A 529 7.67 8.70 22.16
CA ALA A 529 8.39 9.97 22.25
C ALA A 529 9.88 9.83 21.90
N VAL A 530 10.55 8.80 22.43
CA VAL A 530 11.93 8.46 22.04
C VAL A 530 12.00 8.11 20.55
N GLY A 531 11.04 7.33 20.05
CA GLY A 531 10.92 7.02 18.63
C GLY A 531 10.82 8.27 17.76
N GLY A 532 9.94 9.20 18.13
CA GLY A 532 9.76 10.49 17.46
C GLY A 532 11.02 11.35 17.48
N LEU A 533 11.73 11.40 18.61
CA LEU A 533 13.00 12.12 18.72
C LEU A 533 14.06 11.52 17.79
N LEU A 534 14.19 10.18 17.74
CA LEU A 534 15.12 9.50 16.83
C LEU A 534 14.78 9.75 15.37
N LEU A 535 13.49 9.81 15.02
CA LEU A 535 13.03 10.18 13.68
C LEU A 535 13.45 11.60 13.29
N LEU A 536 13.23 12.56 14.20
CA LEU A 536 13.60 13.96 13.98
C LEU A 536 15.11 14.13 13.84
N VAL A 537 15.88 13.58 14.79
CA VAL A 537 17.35 13.66 14.79
C VAL A 537 17.92 12.94 13.58
N GLY A 538 17.48 11.71 13.30
CA GLY A 538 17.93 10.92 12.16
C GLY A 538 17.65 11.59 10.82
N SER A 539 16.45 12.15 10.65
CA SER A 539 16.07 12.88 9.44
C SER A 539 16.89 14.16 9.28
N THR A 540 17.15 14.87 10.37
CA THR A 540 17.98 16.09 10.36
C THR A 540 19.42 15.80 9.94
N ILE A 541 20.02 14.73 10.48
CA ILE A 541 21.37 14.28 10.09
C ILE A 541 21.40 13.90 8.60
N ARG A 542 20.38 13.19 8.10
CA ARG A 542 20.31 12.85 6.66
C ARG A 542 20.20 14.10 5.78
N LEU A 543 19.29 15.01 6.12
CA LEU A 543 19.07 16.23 5.33
C LEU A 543 20.32 17.10 5.29
N THR A 544 21.00 17.25 6.42
CA THR A 544 22.26 17.99 6.51
C THR A 544 23.39 17.29 5.76
N ALA A 545 23.45 15.96 5.78
CA ALA A 545 24.40 15.18 4.98
C ALA A 545 24.16 15.37 3.47
N PHE A 546 22.91 15.30 3.01
CA PHE A 546 22.57 15.54 1.61
C PHE A 546 22.92 16.95 1.16
N ARG A 547 22.62 17.95 1.98
CA ARG A 547 23.01 19.34 1.72
C ARG A 547 24.52 19.51 1.64
N SER A 548 25.28 18.82 2.49
CA SER A 548 26.75 18.89 2.51
C SER A 548 27.38 18.22 1.29
N LEU A 549 26.84 17.09 0.82
CA LEU A 549 27.28 16.46 -0.44
C LEU A 549 26.87 17.25 -1.68
N GLY A 550 25.71 17.92 -1.63
CA GLY A 550 25.19 18.72 -2.73
C GLY A 550 25.13 17.93 -4.05
N LYS A 551 25.80 18.45 -5.09
CA LYS A 551 25.84 17.84 -6.44
C LYS A 551 26.47 16.45 -6.49
N PHE A 552 27.26 16.06 -5.48
CA PHE A 552 27.92 14.75 -5.41
C PHE A 552 27.01 13.65 -4.87
N PHE A 553 25.84 13.97 -4.31
CA PHE A 553 24.89 12.97 -3.83
C PHE A 553 24.12 12.31 -4.98
N LYS A 554 24.16 10.97 -5.04
CA LYS A 554 23.34 10.14 -5.92
C LYS A 554 22.79 8.93 -5.16
N PHE A 555 21.58 8.50 -5.51
CA PHE A 555 20.95 7.31 -4.92
C PHE A 555 21.55 5.99 -5.40
N GLU A 556 22.32 5.99 -6.48
CA GLU A 556 23.15 4.86 -6.89
C GLU A 556 24.59 5.11 -6.47
N ALA A 557 25.23 4.08 -5.90
CA ALA A 557 26.63 4.14 -5.47
C ALA A 557 27.53 4.34 -6.70
N SER A 558 27.89 5.60 -6.96
CA SER A 558 28.68 6.02 -8.12
C SER A 558 29.61 7.16 -7.74
N ILE A 559 30.88 7.03 -8.11
CA ILE A 559 31.85 8.12 -8.02
C ILE A 559 31.72 8.98 -9.27
N GLN A 560 31.65 10.29 -9.08
CA GLN A 560 31.53 11.25 -10.17
C GLN A 560 32.91 11.61 -10.73
N LYS A 561 32.96 12.01 -12.00
CA LYS A 561 34.13 12.70 -12.55
C LYS A 561 34.30 14.00 -11.76
N ASP A 562 35.50 14.25 -11.23
CA ASP A 562 35.83 15.37 -10.33
C ASP A 562 35.16 15.33 -8.93
N HIS A 563 34.84 14.13 -8.42
CA HIS A 563 34.36 13.97 -7.05
C HIS A 563 35.38 14.55 -6.05
N LYS A 564 34.93 15.45 -5.17
CA LYS A 564 35.76 16.02 -4.10
C LYS A 564 35.40 15.38 -2.77
N LEU A 565 36.40 15.14 -1.93
CA LEU A 565 36.18 14.67 -0.57
C LEU A 565 35.53 15.80 0.25
N ILE A 566 34.31 15.58 0.72
CA ILE A 566 33.58 16.54 1.56
C ILE A 566 33.87 16.23 3.03
N THR A 567 34.51 17.17 3.73
CA THR A 567 34.89 17.05 5.15
C THR A 567 34.17 18.07 6.05
N VAL A 568 33.21 18.82 5.51
CA VAL A 568 32.44 19.83 6.24
C VAL A 568 31.07 19.32 6.67
N GLY A 569 30.50 19.93 7.70
CA GLY A 569 29.18 19.56 8.23
C GLY A 569 29.19 18.18 8.90
N PRO A 570 28.16 17.33 8.72
CA PRO A 570 28.10 16.00 9.33
C PRO A 570 29.25 15.07 8.92
N TYR A 571 29.88 15.31 7.75
CA TYR A 571 31.02 14.53 7.26
C TYR A 571 32.32 14.84 8.02
N ALA A 572 32.39 15.95 8.76
CA ALA A 572 33.51 16.22 9.68
C ALA A 572 33.55 15.21 10.84
N TYR A 573 32.39 14.65 11.19
CA TYR A 573 32.24 13.79 12.35
C TYR A 573 32.03 12.34 11.99
N VAL A 574 31.36 11.99 10.89
CA VAL A 574 31.08 10.60 10.54
C VAL A 574 31.29 10.38 9.05
N ARG A 575 31.96 9.28 8.64
CA ARG A 575 32.17 8.92 7.21
C ARG A 575 30.87 8.84 6.42
N HIS A 576 29.83 8.27 7.03
CA HIS A 576 28.53 8.12 6.40
C HIS A 576 27.37 8.61 7.29
N PRO A 577 27.25 9.93 7.51
CA PRO A 577 26.26 10.50 8.40
C PRO A 577 24.83 10.22 7.90
N SER A 578 24.63 10.13 6.58
CA SER A 578 23.34 9.74 6.00
C SER A 578 22.90 8.33 6.42
N TYR A 579 23.80 7.34 6.51
CA TYR A 579 23.41 6.00 6.99
C TYR A 579 23.18 5.99 8.49
N THR A 580 23.94 6.75 9.27
CA THR A 580 23.67 6.96 10.70
C THR A 580 22.27 7.52 10.90
N GLY A 581 21.91 8.58 10.18
CA GLY A 581 20.57 9.15 10.24
C GLY A 581 19.49 8.18 9.72
N GLY A 582 19.79 7.38 8.69
CA GLY A 582 18.90 6.32 8.20
C GLY A 582 18.60 5.24 9.24
N THR A 583 19.62 4.78 9.95
CA THR A 583 19.45 3.81 11.05
C THR A 583 18.61 4.38 12.18
N LEU A 584 18.86 5.64 12.58
CA LEU A 584 18.06 6.31 13.61
C LEU A 584 16.59 6.43 13.18
N VAL A 585 16.32 6.70 11.90
CA VAL A 585 14.95 6.73 11.36
C VAL A 585 14.29 5.35 11.43
N VAL A 586 15.00 4.28 11.04
CA VAL A 586 14.45 2.91 11.09
C VAL A 586 14.14 2.48 12.52
N VAL A 587 15.04 2.74 13.47
CA VAL A 587 14.80 2.46 14.89
C VAL A 587 13.69 3.33 15.45
N GLY A 588 13.66 4.61 15.07
CA GLY A 588 12.63 5.55 15.48
C GLY A 588 11.22 5.12 15.06
N TRP A 589 11.07 4.61 13.83
CA TRP A 589 9.81 4.02 13.36
C TRP A 589 9.39 2.79 14.15
N ALA A 590 10.33 1.89 14.43
CA ALA A 590 10.06 0.71 15.21
C ALA A 590 9.52 1.08 16.59
N LEU A 591 10.11 2.08 17.24
CA LEU A 591 9.64 2.55 18.55
C LEU A 591 8.32 3.35 18.47
N TRP A 592 8.10 4.12 17.41
CA TRP A 592 6.86 4.89 17.20
C TRP A 592 5.66 3.97 16.98
N HIS A 593 5.79 2.99 16.07
CA HIS A 593 4.67 2.14 15.66
C HIS A 593 4.45 0.92 16.55
N TYR A 594 5.42 0.50 17.36
CA TYR A 594 5.25 -0.64 18.29
C TYR A 594 5.28 -0.24 19.77
N GLY A 595 5.47 1.05 20.05
CA GLY A 595 5.36 1.61 21.38
C GLY A 595 3.96 1.41 21.96
N GLU A 596 3.87 1.49 23.28
CA GLU A 596 2.58 1.56 23.98
C GLU A 596 1.78 2.77 23.50
N GLY A 597 0.48 2.60 23.32
CA GLY A 597 -0.40 3.67 22.84
C GLY A 597 -0.27 4.01 21.35
N SER A 598 0.43 3.20 20.56
CA SER A 598 0.47 3.33 19.10
C SER A 598 -0.73 2.67 18.42
N TRP A 599 -1.15 3.20 17.27
CA TRP A 599 -2.25 2.63 16.49
C TRP A 599 -2.07 1.16 16.13
N PHE A 600 -0.86 0.72 15.81
CA PHE A 600 -0.59 -0.68 15.49
C PHE A 600 -0.85 -1.64 16.66
N ARG A 601 -0.65 -1.18 17.89
CA ARG A 601 -0.83 -1.98 19.10
C ARG A 601 -2.28 -1.92 19.60
N GLU A 602 -2.88 -0.74 19.57
CA GLU A 602 -4.19 -0.51 20.21
C GLU A 602 -5.37 -0.65 19.23
N SER A 603 -5.15 -0.61 17.91
CA SER A 603 -6.24 -0.79 16.92
C SER A 603 -6.85 -2.19 16.90
N GLY A 604 -6.18 -3.20 17.45
CA GLY A 604 -6.59 -4.61 17.33
C GLY A 604 -6.22 -5.27 15.99
N LEU A 605 -5.60 -4.54 15.04
CA LEU A 605 -5.17 -5.06 13.73
C LEU A 605 -4.27 -6.29 13.87
N LEU A 606 -3.38 -6.25 14.85
CA LEU A 606 -2.53 -7.36 15.23
C LEU A 606 -2.96 -7.77 16.63
N VAL A 607 -3.86 -8.74 16.72
CA VAL A 607 -4.28 -9.29 18.01
C VAL A 607 -3.04 -9.91 18.66
N TRP A 608 -2.42 -9.18 19.58
CA TRP A 608 -1.19 -9.58 20.30
C TRP A 608 -1.33 -10.94 20.99
N GLY A 609 -2.57 -11.36 21.29
CA GLY A 609 -2.88 -12.67 21.85
C GLY A 609 -2.80 -13.84 20.85
N THR A 610 -2.81 -13.58 19.54
CA THR A 610 -2.82 -14.63 18.51
C THR A 610 -1.39 -14.96 18.02
N PRO A 611 -1.06 -16.24 17.77
CA PRO A 611 0.23 -16.64 17.20
C PRO A 611 0.51 -15.95 15.84
N LEU A 612 -0.52 -15.77 15.03
CA LEU A 612 -0.41 -15.15 13.70
C LEU A 612 -0.04 -13.66 13.79
N GLY A 613 -0.66 -12.90 14.69
CA GLY A 613 -0.33 -11.49 14.92
C GLY A 613 1.12 -11.30 15.36
N LYS A 614 1.61 -12.15 16.29
CA LYS A 614 3.01 -12.13 16.72
C LYS A 614 4.00 -12.43 15.58
N VAL A 615 3.68 -13.40 14.71
CA VAL A 615 4.52 -13.75 13.56
C VAL A 615 4.56 -12.63 12.53
N LEU A 616 3.44 -11.97 12.23
CA LEU A 616 3.41 -10.86 11.28
C LEU A 616 4.15 -9.61 11.81
N ILE A 617 4.01 -9.31 13.10
CA ILE A 617 4.82 -8.28 13.79
C ILE A 617 6.30 -8.61 13.66
N LEU A 618 6.68 -9.85 13.98
CA LEU A 618 8.07 -10.30 13.93
C LEU A 618 8.63 -10.21 12.50
N ILE A 619 7.89 -10.67 11.49
CA ILE A 619 8.32 -10.61 10.08
C ILE A 619 8.51 -9.16 9.63
N TYR A 620 7.59 -8.25 9.95
CA TYR A 620 7.71 -6.85 9.56
C TYR A 620 8.84 -6.14 10.32
N PHE A 621 8.93 -6.35 11.64
CA PHE A 621 9.95 -5.77 12.49
C PHE A 621 11.36 -6.25 12.11
N VAL A 622 11.55 -7.57 12.01
CA VAL A 622 12.81 -8.19 11.58
C VAL A 622 13.11 -7.83 10.14
N GLY A 623 12.12 -7.85 9.25
CA GLY A 623 12.28 -7.51 7.83
C GLY A 623 12.77 -6.09 7.61
N ILE A 624 12.20 -5.09 8.31
CA ILE A 624 12.59 -3.68 8.16
C ILE A 624 13.88 -3.37 8.91
N LEU A 625 14.05 -3.80 10.16
CA LEU A 625 15.28 -3.55 10.92
C LEU A 625 16.46 -4.31 10.32
N CYS A 626 16.36 -5.63 10.17
CA CYS A 626 17.47 -6.43 9.64
C CYS A 626 17.69 -6.15 8.16
N GLY A 627 16.63 -6.01 7.35
CA GLY A 627 16.77 -5.68 5.93
C GLY A 627 17.38 -4.29 5.72
N GLY A 628 16.89 -3.27 6.43
CA GLY A 628 17.41 -1.91 6.36
C GLY A 628 18.87 -1.80 6.83
N LEU A 629 19.20 -2.43 7.96
CA LEU A 629 20.57 -2.47 8.48
C LEU A 629 21.51 -3.26 7.57
N THR A 630 21.10 -4.43 7.08
CA THR A 630 21.93 -5.25 6.18
C THR A 630 22.18 -4.53 4.86
N PHE A 631 21.16 -3.87 4.31
CA PHE A 631 21.30 -3.05 3.11
C PHE A 631 22.27 -1.89 3.34
N ALA A 632 22.09 -1.12 4.42
CA ALA A 632 22.98 -0.02 4.77
C ALA A 632 24.43 -0.48 4.97
N LEU A 633 24.66 -1.57 5.71
CA LEU A 633 25.99 -2.14 5.94
C LEU A 633 26.65 -2.63 4.64
N SER A 634 25.90 -3.33 3.79
CA SER A 634 26.42 -3.83 2.50
C SER A 634 26.84 -2.69 1.58
N ARG A 635 26.09 -1.58 1.61
CA ARG A 635 26.31 -0.41 0.77
C ARG A 635 27.43 0.47 1.29
N MET A 636 27.48 0.71 2.61
CA MET A 636 28.60 1.38 3.27
C MET A 636 29.93 0.72 2.89
N LYS A 637 30.02 -0.62 2.92
CA LYS A 637 31.25 -1.32 2.50
C LYS A 637 31.66 -1.02 1.06
N LYS A 638 30.70 -0.98 0.12
CA LYS A 638 30.98 -0.70 -1.30
C LYS A 638 31.42 0.75 -1.51
N GLU A 639 30.73 1.69 -0.86
CA GLU A 639 31.05 3.12 -0.96
C GLU A 639 32.39 3.44 -0.28
N ASP A 640 32.66 2.87 0.90
CA ASP A 640 33.93 3.01 1.62
C ASP A 640 35.10 2.45 0.79
N GLN A 641 34.95 1.28 0.16
CA GLN A 641 35.97 0.73 -0.75
C GLN A 641 36.21 1.61 -1.98
N ALA A 642 35.15 2.18 -2.55
CA ALA A 642 35.25 3.04 -3.72
C ALA A 642 35.96 4.36 -3.38
N LEU A 643 35.58 5.00 -2.27
CA LEU A 643 36.19 6.23 -1.78
C LEU A 643 37.65 6.01 -1.37
N ARG A 644 37.96 4.87 -0.75
CA ARG A 644 39.34 4.50 -0.39
C ARG A 644 40.24 4.29 -1.60
N ARG A 645 39.71 3.73 -2.71
CA ARG A 645 40.45 3.61 -3.98
C ARG A 645 40.76 4.97 -4.61
N GLN A 646 39.90 5.98 -4.40
CA GLN A 646 40.04 7.28 -5.03
C GLN A 646 40.87 8.26 -4.19
N PHE A 647 40.66 8.30 -2.87
CA PHE A 647 41.21 9.33 -1.97
C PHE A 647 42.30 8.80 -1.01
N GLY A 648 42.52 7.48 -0.94
CA GLY A 648 43.65 6.88 -0.21
C GLY A 648 43.75 7.33 1.26
N ALA A 649 44.87 7.96 1.60
CA ALA A 649 45.22 8.38 2.97
C ALA A 649 44.24 9.43 3.55
N GLU A 650 43.74 10.36 2.74
CA GLU A 650 42.79 11.41 3.20
C GLU A 650 41.46 10.82 3.69
N TRP A 651 41.04 9.68 3.12
CA TRP A 651 39.84 8.96 3.56
C TRP A 651 40.07 8.19 4.87
N ASP A 652 41.30 7.71 5.09
CA ASP A 652 41.67 6.96 6.28
C ASP A 652 41.83 7.84 7.53
N GLU A 653 42.24 9.10 7.38
CA GLU A 653 42.33 10.09 8.48
C GLU A 653 40.97 10.41 9.14
N LEU A 654 39.87 10.46 8.36
CA LEU A 654 38.51 10.83 8.81
C LEU A 654 37.88 9.88 9.86
N MET A 655 38.42 8.66 10.08
CA MET A 655 37.88 7.69 11.06
C MET A 655 38.36 7.85 12.49
N SER A 656 39.51 8.50 12.68
CA SER A 656 40.19 8.43 13.98
C SER A 656 39.47 9.27 15.04
N ILE A 657 38.90 10.43 14.70
CA ILE A 657 38.28 11.37 15.65
C ILE A 657 37.06 10.77 16.38
N ILE A 658 36.18 10.01 15.72
CA ILE A 658 34.94 9.46 16.31
C ILE A 658 35.21 8.56 17.51
N LYS A 659 36.34 7.88 17.48
CA LYS A 659 36.68 6.95 18.53
C LYS A 659 36.94 7.65 19.87
N ALA A 660 37.38 8.91 19.87
CA ALA A 660 37.64 9.67 21.10
C ALA A 660 36.42 9.74 22.06
N PRO A 661 35.24 10.23 21.63
CA PRO A 661 34.07 10.22 22.51
C PRO A 661 33.59 8.81 22.85
N THR A 662 33.75 7.83 21.94
CA THR A 662 33.35 6.43 22.21
C THR A 662 34.24 5.79 23.29
N ALA A 663 35.54 6.06 23.29
CA ALA A 663 36.48 5.57 24.29
C ALA A 663 36.15 6.09 25.69
N LEU A 664 35.75 7.36 25.82
CA LEU A 664 35.30 7.94 27.09
C LEU A 664 34.02 7.28 27.61
N VAL A 665 33.03 7.08 26.73
CA VAL A 665 31.76 6.42 27.09
C VAL A 665 31.99 4.98 27.52
N VAL A 666 32.79 4.22 26.77
CA VAL A 666 33.09 2.81 27.07
C VAL A 666 33.90 2.69 28.36
N GLY A 667 34.89 3.57 28.58
CA GLY A 667 35.65 3.63 29.82
C GLY A 667 34.76 3.92 31.04
N TYR A 668 33.84 4.87 30.92
CA TYR A 668 32.88 5.19 31.98
C TYR A 668 31.90 4.05 32.23
N ALA A 669 31.38 3.42 31.17
CA ALA A 669 30.45 2.31 31.26
C ALA A 669 31.05 1.11 32.01
N PHE A 670 32.32 0.78 31.72
CA PHE A 670 33.04 -0.28 32.43
C PHE A 670 33.23 0.06 33.91
N LYS A 671 33.66 1.29 34.22
CA LYS A 671 33.76 1.78 35.62
C LYS A 671 32.43 1.67 36.35
N ARG A 672 31.33 2.11 35.71
CA ARG A 672 30.00 2.08 36.31
C ARG A 672 29.49 0.66 36.53
N CYS A 673 29.84 -0.28 35.65
CA CYS A 673 29.49 -1.70 35.78
C CYS A 673 30.12 -2.37 37.02
N ILE A 674 31.34 -1.97 37.41
CA ILE A 674 32.08 -2.58 38.52
C ILE A 674 31.84 -1.83 39.85
N SER A 675 31.42 -0.56 39.78
CA SER A 675 31.15 0.27 40.96
C SER A 675 29.84 -0.12 41.66
N PRO A 676 29.85 -0.47 42.95
CA PRO A 676 28.64 -0.82 43.68
C PRO A 676 27.70 0.40 43.84
N PRO A 677 26.37 0.18 43.86
CA PRO A 677 25.38 1.25 44.04
C PRO A 677 25.21 1.67 45.51
N ASN A 678 25.52 0.77 46.45
CA ASN A 678 25.23 0.92 47.88
C ASN A 678 26.53 0.85 48.71
N PRO A 679 26.59 1.51 49.89
CA PRO A 679 27.71 1.39 50.80
C PRO A 679 27.88 -0.05 51.34
N PRO A 680 29.09 -0.44 51.77
CA PRO A 680 29.39 -1.76 52.31
C PRO A 680 28.49 -2.11 53.50
N ALA A 681 28.27 -3.41 53.72
CA ALA A 681 27.39 -3.88 54.78
C ALA A 681 28.07 -3.77 56.16
N PRO A 682 27.32 -3.55 57.26
CA PRO A 682 27.84 -3.65 58.62
C PRO A 682 28.47 -5.04 58.89
N LYS A 683 29.59 -5.08 59.63
CA LYS A 683 30.39 -6.31 59.85
C LYS A 683 29.60 -7.48 60.48
N ASN A 684 28.54 -7.19 61.22
CA ASN A 684 27.67 -8.17 61.86
C ASN A 684 26.64 -8.82 60.91
N GLU A 685 26.49 -8.31 59.68
CA GLU A 685 25.59 -8.86 58.65
C GLU A 685 26.36 -9.61 57.55
N HIS A 686 27.68 -9.70 57.69
CA HIS A 686 28.55 -10.38 56.73
C HIS A 686 28.33 -11.89 56.79
N ILE A 687 28.14 -12.51 55.63
CA ILE A 687 28.23 -13.95 55.52
C ILE A 687 29.71 -14.29 55.66
N GLY A 688 30.06 -15.11 56.67
CA GLY A 688 31.43 -15.51 56.98
C GLY A 688 32.04 -16.41 55.90
N VAL A 689 32.30 -15.86 54.72
CA VAL A 689 32.93 -16.58 53.62
C VAL A 689 34.44 -16.45 53.80
N LYS A 690 35.11 -17.52 54.26
CA LYS A 690 36.59 -17.60 54.32
C LYS A 690 37.20 -17.73 52.92
N ILE A 691 36.94 -16.78 52.02
CA ILE A 691 37.67 -16.68 50.75
C ILE A 691 38.95 -15.88 51.01
N PHE A 692 40.09 -16.57 50.94
CA PHE A 692 41.40 -15.93 50.93
C PHE A 692 41.45 -14.85 49.84
N GLY A 693 41.82 -13.62 50.20
CA GLY A 693 41.94 -12.53 49.23
C GLY A 693 40.64 -11.81 48.85
N GLN A 694 39.51 -12.00 49.57
CA GLN A 694 38.27 -11.26 49.29
C GLN A 694 38.49 -9.74 49.27
N LYS A 695 39.06 -9.16 50.34
CA LYS A 695 39.36 -7.71 50.43
C LYS A 695 40.25 -7.23 49.28
N TRP A 696 41.22 -8.07 48.88
CA TRP A 696 42.08 -7.79 47.74
C TRP A 696 41.29 -7.75 46.43
N CYS A 697 40.38 -8.71 46.19
CA CYS A 697 39.50 -8.73 45.02
C CYS A 697 38.52 -7.54 44.97
N ILE A 698 38.03 -7.07 46.13
CA ILE A 698 37.18 -5.86 46.21
C ILE A 698 37.99 -4.62 45.80
N ALA A 699 39.19 -4.48 46.38
CA ALA A 699 40.07 -3.34 46.13
C ALA A 699 40.57 -3.32 44.67
N THR A 700 40.94 -4.47 44.10
CA THR A 700 41.42 -4.57 42.71
C THR A 700 40.31 -4.32 41.69
N ALA A 701 39.06 -4.64 41.97
CA ALA A 701 37.94 -4.35 41.08
C ALA A 701 37.64 -2.85 40.96
N SER A 702 37.64 -2.12 42.09
CA SER A 702 37.48 -0.65 42.10
C SER A 702 38.65 0.05 41.39
N LEU A 703 39.87 -0.41 41.66
CA LEU A 703 41.08 0.08 41.00
C LEU A 703 41.02 -0.17 39.48
N ALA A 704 40.58 -1.35 39.05
CA ALA A 704 40.45 -1.69 37.63
C ALA A 704 39.44 -0.80 36.89
N GLY A 705 38.30 -0.47 37.52
CA GLY A 705 37.35 0.47 36.94
C GLY A 705 37.96 1.87 36.70
N ASN A 706 38.76 2.36 37.65
CA ASN A 706 39.43 3.66 37.52
C ASN A 706 40.56 3.64 36.49
N ILE A 707 41.35 2.57 36.45
CA ILE A 707 42.43 2.39 35.45
C ILE A 707 41.83 2.33 34.04
N GLN A 708 40.74 1.61 33.83
CA GLN A 708 40.10 1.56 32.50
C GLN A 708 39.53 2.90 32.08
N PHE A 709 38.94 3.67 33.00
CA PHE A 709 38.47 5.02 32.69
C PHE A 709 39.64 5.92 32.30
N LEU A 710 40.77 5.83 33.02
CA LEU A 710 42.00 6.53 32.67
C LEU A 710 42.50 6.12 31.28
N PHE A 711 42.52 4.83 30.93
CA PHE A 711 42.88 4.37 29.59
C PHE A 711 41.98 4.96 28.51
N GLY A 712 40.67 5.06 28.74
CA GLY A 712 39.74 5.73 27.83
C GLY A 712 40.05 7.22 27.65
N VAL A 713 40.47 7.91 28.72
CA VAL A 713 40.90 9.32 28.65
C VAL A 713 42.20 9.46 27.89
N LEU A 714 43.19 8.61 28.15
CA LEU A 714 44.48 8.61 27.45
C LEU A 714 44.30 8.30 25.95
N GLU A 715 43.47 7.31 25.62
CA GLU A 715 43.12 6.96 24.25
C GLU A 715 42.46 8.13 23.51
N ALA A 716 41.48 8.78 24.13
CA ALA A 716 40.84 9.96 23.57
C ALA A 716 41.82 11.13 23.40
N ALA A 717 42.71 11.36 24.38
CA ALA A 717 43.72 12.40 24.32
C ALA A 717 44.73 12.15 23.19
N THR A 718 45.21 10.92 23.00
CA THR A 718 46.10 10.57 21.88
C THR A 718 45.43 10.78 20.53
N ILE A 719 44.17 10.38 20.38
CA ILE A 719 43.39 10.57 19.15
C ILE A 719 43.22 12.07 18.85
N VAL A 720 42.82 12.87 19.83
CA VAL A 720 42.62 14.32 19.65
C VAL A 720 43.96 15.02 19.35
N ALA A 721 45.02 14.67 20.05
CA ALA A 721 46.34 15.25 19.85
C ALA A 721 46.89 14.94 18.44
N TRP A 722 46.70 13.71 17.95
CA TRP A 722 47.08 13.33 16.59
C TRP A 722 46.33 14.11 15.51
N ASN A 723 45.02 14.30 15.69
CA ASN A 723 44.18 15.01 14.72
C ASN A 723 44.28 16.54 14.79
N CYS A 724 44.88 17.08 15.84
CA CYS A 724 45.08 18.52 16.03
C CYS A 724 46.56 18.85 16.28
N PRO A 725 47.48 18.56 15.33
CA PRO A 725 48.94 18.64 15.58
C PRO A 725 49.46 20.08 15.73
N SER A 726 48.65 21.09 15.36
CA SER A 726 48.99 22.51 15.38
C SER A 726 49.19 23.07 16.80
N SER A 727 48.59 22.42 17.82
CA SER A 727 48.65 22.92 19.20
C SER A 727 49.91 22.46 19.93
N ALA A 728 50.50 23.34 20.75
CA ALA A 728 51.66 23.00 21.58
C ALA A 728 51.34 21.86 22.57
N LEU A 729 50.10 21.84 23.09
CA LEU A 729 49.59 20.79 23.98
C LEU A 729 49.52 19.43 23.26
N SER A 730 49.08 19.39 22.01
CA SER A 730 49.02 18.16 21.20
C SER A 730 50.41 17.57 20.99
N LYS A 731 51.41 18.41 20.70
CA LYS A 731 52.80 17.97 20.55
C LYS A 731 53.35 17.39 21.86
N MET A 732 53.11 18.07 22.98
CA MET A 732 53.49 17.57 24.30
C MET A 732 52.82 16.23 24.64
N LEU A 733 51.52 16.10 24.35
CA LEU A 733 50.77 14.87 24.59
C LEU A 733 51.26 13.70 23.70
N LEU A 734 51.56 13.95 22.43
CA LEU A 734 52.09 12.91 21.54
C LEU A 734 53.47 12.42 21.99
N VAL A 735 54.38 13.34 22.34
CA VAL A 735 55.72 12.98 22.87
C VAL A 735 55.61 12.19 24.19
N SER A 736 54.63 12.50 25.03
CA SER A 736 54.48 11.87 26.35
C SER A 736 53.73 10.53 26.32
N LEU A 737 52.75 10.37 25.42
CA LEU A 737 51.82 9.23 25.41
C LEU A 737 52.14 8.19 24.32
N VAL A 738 52.89 8.57 23.28
CA VAL A 738 53.21 7.68 22.15
C VAL A 738 54.67 7.29 22.24
N PRO A 739 54.99 6.00 22.51
CA PRO A 739 56.37 5.51 22.43
C PRO A 739 56.91 5.60 20.98
N ASP A 740 58.22 5.61 20.80
CA ASP A 740 58.87 5.75 19.48
C ASP A 740 58.41 4.71 18.44
N ALA A 741 57.99 3.52 18.89
CA ALA A 741 57.47 2.45 18.02
C ALA A 741 55.94 2.50 17.80
N GLY A 742 55.24 3.42 18.45
CA GLY A 742 53.77 3.53 18.45
C GLY A 742 53.23 4.12 17.15
N LYS A 743 52.06 3.64 16.72
CA LYS A 743 51.39 4.06 15.48
C LYS A 743 50.03 4.70 15.78
N PRO A 744 50.00 5.98 16.19
CA PRO A 744 48.76 6.68 16.54
C PRO A 744 47.79 6.82 15.37
N ASP A 745 48.28 6.81 14.12
CA ASP A 745 47.51 6.78 12.88
C ASP A 745 46.60 5.55 12.75
N GLN A 746 46.93 4.46 13.45
CA GLN A 746 46.18 3.21 13.39
C GLN A 746 45.04 3.15 14.43
N LEU A 747 44.91 4.17 15.29
CA LEU A 747 43.84 4.25 16.28
C LEU A 747 42.48 4.49 15.62
N ARG A 748 41.69 3.43 15.52
CA ARG A 748 40.36 3.44 14.88
C ARG A 748 39.38 2.52 15.57
N LEU A 749 38.08 2.80 15.44
CA LEU A 749 37.04 1.93 15.96
C LEU A 749 36.87 0.74 15.00
N SER A 750 37.58 -0.36 15.28
CA SER A 750 37.48 -1.61 14.49
C SER A 750 36.16 -2.35 14.78
N PRO A 751 35.74 -3.30 13.92
CA PRO A 751 34.60 -4.17 14.21
C PRO A 751 34.75 -4.91 15.54
N VAL A 752 35.97 -5.34 15.89
CA VAL A 752 36.28 -6.00 17.17
C VAL A 752 36.09 -5.03 18.34
N GLY A 753 36.59 -3.80 18.19
CA GLY A 753 36.38 -2.73 19.19
C GLY A 753 34.90 -2.37 19.35
N ALA A 754 34.13 -2.32 18.27
CA ALA A 754 32.70 -2.07 18.31
C ALA A 754 31.92 -3.19 19.02
N ILE A 755 32.27 -4.45 18.78
CA ILE A 755 31.73 -5.60 19.52
C ILE A 755 32.10 -5.48 21.00
N GLY A 756 33.38 -5.19 21.30
CA GLY A 756 33.86 -5.01 22.67
C GLY A 756 33.11 -3.92 23.44
N GLY A 757 32.96 -2.74 22.82
CA GLY A 757 32.20 -1.63 23.40
C GLY A 757 30.72 -1.97 23.61
N SER A 758 30.11 -2.68 22.66
CA SER A 758 28.71 -3.12 22.77
C SER A 758 28.50 -4.11 23.92
N LEU A 759 29.43 -5.04 24.13
CA LEU A 759 29.40 -5.97 25.26
C LEU A 759 29.53 -5.23 26.60
N ILE A 760 30.44 -4.26 26.71
CA ILE A 760 30.59 -3.42 27.92
C ILE A 760 29.29 -2.65 28.22
N LEU A 761 28.68 -2.04 27.21
CA LEU A 761 27.42 -1.31 27.38
C LEU A 761 26.27 -2.24 27.78
N THR A 762 26.19 -3.43 27.17
CA THR A 762 25.19 -4.45 27.48
C THR A 762 25.36 -4.97 28.91
N GLY A 763 26.59 -5.28 29.31
CA GLY A 763 26.91 -5.71 30.67
C GLY A 763 26.60 -4.60 31.68
N MET A 764 26.94 -3.34 31.40
CA MET A 764 26.53 -2.21 32.24
C MET A 764 25.00 -2.13 32.38
N ALA A 765 24.25 -2.20 31.28
CA ALA A 765 22.79 -2.10 31.30
C ALA A 765 22.16 -3.24 32.12
N LEU A 766 22.62 -4.47 31.90
CA LEU A 766 22.15 -5.64 32.66
C LEU A 766 22.49 -5.50 34.15
N ARG A 767 23.69 -5.04 34.47
CA ARG A 767 24.13 -4.80 35.85
C ARG A 767 23.30 -3.71 36.55
N LEU A 768 22.97 -2.63 35.86
CA LEU A 768 22.09 -1.59 36.41
C LEU A 768 20.66 -2.10 36.61
N ALA A 769 20.17 -2.97 35.71
CA ALA A 769 18.88 -3.62 35.89
C ALA A 769 18.88 -4.52 37.15
N THR A 770 19.92 -5.33 37.37
CA THR A 770 19.99 -6.16 38.60
C THR A 770 20.04 -5.31 39.87
N TYR A 771 20.74 -4.17 39.85
CA TYR A 771 20.75 -3.23 40.97
C TYR A 771 19.37 -2.65 41.28
N ARG A 772 18.56 -2.35 40.25
CA ARG A 772 17.20 -1.86 40.44
C ARG A 772 16.28 -2.91 41.05
N TYR A 773 16.38 -4.17 40.61
CA TYR A 773 15.54 -5.26 41.13
C TYR A 773 15.92 -5.69 42.55
N LEU A 774 17.22 -5.74 42.88
CA LEU A 774 17.64 -6.05 44.25
C LEU A 774 17.54 -4.85 45.21
N GLY A 775 17.58 -3.62 44.70
CA GLY A 775 17.47 -2.40 45.50
C GLY A 775 18.50 -2.33 46.63
N THR A 776 18.01 -2.16 47.87
CA THR A 776 18.83 -2.07 49.08
C THR A 776 19.49 -3.39 49.48
N PHE A 777 19.01 -4.53 48.96
CA PHE A 777 19.58 -5.86 49.23
C PHE A 777 20.89 -6.11 48.50
N PHE A 778 21.18 -5.38 47.41
CA PHE A 778 22.46 -5.53 46.73
C PHE A 778 23.60 -4.88 47.52
N LYS A 779 24.54 -5.72 47.98
CA LYS A 779 25.78 -5.32 48.65
C LYS A 779 26.96 -5.99 47.95
N TYR A 780 28.08 -5.27 47.83
CA TYR A 780 29.29 -5.83 47.23
C TYR A 780 29.89 -6.94 48.11
N GLU A 781 29.73 -6.84 49.43
CA GLU A 781 30.05 -7.90 50.38
C GLU A 781 28.82 -8.80 50.58
N ALA A 782 29.02 -10.12 50.48
CA ALA A 782 27.95 -11.09 50.63
C ALA A 782 27.35 -10.95 52.04
N SER A 783 26.10 -10.53 52.13
CA SER A 783 25.41 -10.22 53.38
C SER A 783 23.93 -10.61 53.32
N ILE A 784 23.43 -11.17 54.40
CA ILE A 784 22.00 -11.45 54.58
C ILE A 784 21.46 -10.46 55.61
N GLN A 785 20.74 -9.46 55.13
CA GLN A 785 20.10 -8.44 55.96
C GLN A 785 18.93 -9.05 56.77
N LYS A 786 18.57 -8.43 57.89
CA LYS A 786 17.47 -8.92 58.75
C LYS A 786 16.14 -9.05 57.98
N ASP A 787 15.84 -8.08 57.12
CA ASP A 787 14.63 -8.02 56.28
C ASP A 787 14.86 -8.50 54.83
N HIS A 788 15.93 -9.27 54.57
CA HIS A 788 16.27 -9.72 53.22
C HIS A 788 15.13 -10.59 52.65
N ARG A 789 14.64 -10.23 51.45
CA ARG A 789 13.63 -11.00 50.70
C ARG A 789 14.22 -11.64 49.46
N LEU A 790 13.78 -12.84 49.11
CA LEU A 790 14.21 -13.51 47.88
C LEU A 790 13.57 -12.82 46.68
N VAL A 791 14.39 -12.24 45.80
CA VAL A 791 13.93 -11.57 44.57
C VAL A 791 13.99 -12.56 43.41
N THR A 792 12.82 -12.89 42.86
CA THR A 792 12.67 -13.88 41.78
C THR A 792 12.16 -13.28 40.46
N SER A 793 11.93 -11.96 40.42
CA SER A 793 11.39 -11.24 39.27
C SER A 793 12.48 -10.54 38.44
N GLY A 794 12.13 -10.15 37.21
CA GLY A 794 13.07 -9.46 36.31
C GLY A 794 14.19 -10.38 35.83
N PRO A 795 15.46 -9.92 35.81
CA PRO A 795 16.60 -10.75 35.40
C PRO A 795 16.76 -12.05 36.22
N TYR A 796 16.31 -12.05 37.48
CA TYR A 796 16.37 -13.21 38.39
C TYR A 796 15.35 -14.32 38.05
N ALA A 797 14.43 -14.06 37.13
CA ALA A 797 13.52 -15.08 36.59
C ALA A 797 14.20 -15.98 35.54
N PHE A 798 15.34 -15.55 34.98
CA PHE A 798 16.02 -16.26 33.89
C PHE A 798 17.28 -17.01 34.36
N VAL A 799 18.03 -16.40 35.27
CA VAL A 799 19.25 -16.98 35.88
C VAL A 799 19.31 -16.58 37.34
N ARG A 800 19.95 -17.40 38.18
CA ARG A 800 20.08 -17.10 39.62
C ARG A 800 21.01 -15.91 39.89
N HIS A 801 22.05 -15.74 39.07
CA HIS A 801 23.08 -14.70 39.25
C HIS A 801 23.25 -13.79 38.02
N PRO A 802 22.21 -13.05 37.60
CA PRO A 802 22.25 -12.20 36.40
C PRO A 802 23.29 -11.08 36.53
N SER A 803 23.59 -10.69 37.76
CA SER A 803 24.60 -9.68 38.05
C SER A 803 26.00 -10.18 37.69
N TYR A 804 26.31 -11.46 37.92
CA TYR A 804 27.60 -12.05 37.54
C TYR A 804 27.67 -12.29 36.04
N THR A 805 26.57 -12.66 35.39
CA THR A 805 26.46 -12.70 33.92
C THR A 805 26.85 -11.35 33.31
N ALA A 806 26.33 -10.26 33.87
CA ALA A 806 26.63 -8.90 33.42
C ALA A 806 28.13 -8.56 33.54
N LEU A 807 28.78 -8.98 34.65
CA LEU A 807 30.23 -8.79 34.82
C LEU A 807 31.03 -9.60 33.80
N MET A 808 30.67 -10.86 33.56
CA MET A 808 31.39 -11.70 32.59
C MET A 808 31.33 -11.11 31.18
N ILE A 809 30.14 -10.66 30.75
CA ILE A 809 29.94 -9.98 29.46
C ILE A 809 30.78 -8.70 29.37
N SER A 810 30.77 -7.86 30.41
CA SER A 810 31.58 -6.63 30.44
C SER A 810 33.09 -6.91 30.36
N HIS A 811 33.58 -7.96 31.02
CA HIS A 811 35.00 -8.33 30.97
C HIS A 811 35.42 -8.89 29.61
N MET A 812 34.58 -9.68 28.95
CA MET A 812 34.80 -10.09 27.57
C MET A 812 34.89 -8.88 26.65
N GLY A 813 33.97 -7.93 26.80
CA GLY A 813 33.99 -6.69 26.04
C GLY A 813 35.23 -5.83 26.29
N TRP A 814 35.69 -5.78 27.55
CA TRP A 814 36.90 -5.07 27.96
C TRP A 814 38.18 -5.61 27.32
N ILE A 815 38.32 -6.93 27.21
CA ILE A 815 39.44 -7.57 26.51
C ILE A 815 39.39 -7.20 25.02
N LEU A 816 38.22 -7.33 24.38
CA LEU A 816 38.08 -7.01 22.96
C LEU A 816 38.33 -5.52 22.66
N TRP A 817 37.95 -4.61 23.56
CA TRP A 817 38.22 -3.18 23.43
C TRP A 817 39.71 -2.86 23.49
N ASN A 818 40.42 -3.42 24.47
CA ASN A 818 41.83 -3.06 24.72
C ASN A 818 42.83 -3.89 23.91
N CYS A 819 42.50 -5.12 23.51
CA CYS A 819 43.39 -6.00 22.75
C CYS A 819 43.02 -6.11 21.26
N GLY A 820 41.85 -5.61 20.88
CA GLY A 820 41.37 -5.60 19.51
C GLY A 820 42.21 -4.73 18.58
N GLU A 821 42.11 -4.99 17.28
CA GLU A 821 42.73 -4.14 16.27
C GLU A 821 42.24 -2.69 16.42
N GLY A 822 43.14 -1.74 16.24
CA GLY A 822 42.85 -0.32 16.36
C GLY A 822 42.83 0.19 17.79
N SER A 823 43.07 -0.62 18.84
CA SER A 823 43.05 -0.21 20.24
C SER A 823 44.30 0.58 20.67
N TRP A 824 44.16 1.44 21.68
CA TRP A 824 45.29 2.21 22.22
C TRP A 824 46.46 1.35 22.67
N PHE A 825 46.19 0.29 23.43
CA PHE A 825 47.24 -0.55 23.99
C PHE A 825 48.04 -1.33 22.92
N ARG A 826 47.35 -1.78 21.86
CA ARG A 826 47.92 -2.55 20.76
C ARG A 826 48.67 -1.66 19.76
N GLU A 827 48.03 -0.60 19.27
CA GLU A 827 48.58 0.19 18.18
C GLU A 827 49.72 1.10 18.62
N LEU A 828 49.73 1.52 19.90
CA LEU A 828 50.90 2.17 20.49
C LEU A 828 52.01 1.19 20.87
N ARG A 829 51.82 -0.12 20.62
CA ARG A 829 52.77 -1.20 20.91
C ARG A 829 53.24 -1.21 22.36
N LEU A 830 52.37 -0.85 23.30
CA LEU A 830 52.73 -0.76 24.71
C LEU A 830 53.20 -2.11 25.25
N TRP A 831 52.68 -3.23 24.74
CA TRP A 831 53.14 -4.57 25.10
C TRP A 831 54.61 -4.86 24.72
N ASN A 832 55.22 -4.11 23.80
CA ASN A 832 56.63 -4.29 23.42
C ASN A 832 57.56 -3.60 24.43
N THR A 833 57.02 -2.73 25.29
CA THR A 833 57.76 -2.10 26.37
C THR A 833 57.78 -3.03 27.59
N PRO A 834 58.89 -3.12 28.35
CA PRO A 834 58.94 -3.95 29.55
C PRO A 834 57.84 -3.60 30.56
N VAL A 835 57.56 -2.29 30.71
CA VAL A 835 56.51 -1.79 31.61
C VAL A 835 55.12 -2.19 31.10
N GLY A 836 54.83 -2.00 29.82
CA GLY A 836 53.54 -2.38 29.25
C GLY A 836 53.33 -3.89 29.20
N ALA A 837 54.36 -4.71 29.00
CA ALA A 837 54.25 -6.17 29.12
C ALA A 837 53.88 -6.60 30.55
N VAL A 838 54.51 -5.99 31.57
CA VAL A 838 54.17 -6.24 32.98
C VAL A 838 52.75 -5.78 33.30
N ILE A 839 52.33 -4.59 32.85
CA ILE A 839 50.94 -4.14 32.97
C ILE A 839 50.01 -5.13 32.27
N PHE A 840 50.35 -5.60 31.07
CA PHE A 840 49.53 -6.55 30.33
C PHE A 840 49.31 -7.86 31.10
N VAL A 841 50.39 -8.50 31.53
CA VAL A 841 50.33 -9.79 32.24
C VAL A 841 49.69 -9.65 33.62
N SER A 842 50.06 -8.64 34.41
CA SER A 842 49.54 -8.45 35.76
C SER A 842 48.08 -7.97 35.77
N TYR A 843 47.70 -7.08 34.85
CA TYR A 843 46.39 -6.45 34.81
C TYR A 843 45.38 -7.18 33.92
N PHE A 844 45.74 -7.61 32.70
CA PHE A 844 44.78 -8.27 31.79
C PHE A 844 44.61 -9.76 32.08
N LEU A 845 45.68 -10.48 32.42
CA LEU A 845 45.62 -11.91 32.75
C LEU A 845 45.40 -12.13 34.25
N GLY A 846 46.19 -11.45 35.10
CA GLY A 846 46.12 -11.62 36.55
C GLY A 846 44.77 -11.22 37.16
N VAL A 847 44.27 -10.02 36.84
CA VAL A 847 42.99 -9.53 37.39
C VAL A 847 41.80 -10.29 36.81
N LEU A 848 41.79 -10.58 35.51
CA LEU A 848 40.71 -11.33 34.88
C LEU A 848 40.57 -12.74 35.47
N CYS A 849 41.68 -13.49 35.55
CA CYS A 849 41.68 -14.84 36.10
C CYS A 849 41.32 -14.83 37.59
N ALA A 850 41.84 -13.88 38.36
CA ALA A 850 41.51 -13.74 39.78
C ALA A 850 40.02 -13.37 39.99
N GLN A 851 39.47 -12.46 39.18
CA GLN A 851 38.06 -12.07 39.27
C GLN A 851 37.13 -13.20 38.83
N LEU A 852 37.42 -13.91 37.74
CA LEU A 852 36.64 -15.07 37.32
C LEU A 852 36.69 -16.18 38.38
N HIS A 853 37.86 -16.47 38.94
CA HIS A 853 38.01 -17.42 40.04
C HIS A 853 37.20 -17.02 41.27
N PHE A 854 37.25 -15.73 41.65
CA PHE A 854 36.49 -15.18 42.76
C PHE A 854 34.98 -15.29 42.52
N LEU A 855 34.49 -14.90 41.34
CA LEU A 855 33.07 -14.98 40.97
C LEU A 855 32.55 -16.42 41.04
N LEU A 856 33.27 -17.38 40.45
CA LEU A 856 32.88 -18.78 40.42
C LEU A 856 32.80 -19.40 41.82
N ARG A 857 33.74 -19.09 42.72
CA ARG A 857 33.71 -19.58 44.11
C ARG A 857 32.63 -18.89 44.94
N ARG A 858 32.42 -17.60 44.72
CA ARG A 858 31.46 -16.79 45.47
C ARG A 858 30.02 -17.20 45.22
N MET A 859 29.66 -17.52 43.97
CA MET A 859 28.31 -17.98 43.63
C MET A 859 27.88 -19.19 44.45
N LYS A 860 28.76 -20.18 44.61
CA LYS A 860 28.47 -21.37 45.41
C LYS A 860 28.20 -21.02 46.87
N SER A 861 29.00 -20.14 47.46
CA SER A 861 28.81 -19.72 48.85
C SER A 861 27.54 -18.87 49.04
N GLU A 862 27.18 -18.03 48.06
CA GLU A 862 25.95 -17.23 48.13
C GLU A 862 24.71 -18.10 47.95
N ASP A 863 24.72 -19.07 47.02
CA ASP A 863 23.63 -20.03 46.84
C ASP A 863 23.41 -20.86 48.11
N GLU A 864 24.48 -21.35 48.75
CA GLU A 864 24.37 -22.10 50.00
C GLU A 864 23.79 -21.24 51.14
N ALA A 865 24.24 -19.99 51.26
CA ALA A 865 23.73 -19.08 52.28
C ALA A 865 22.25 -18.69 52.04
N LEU A 866 21.86 -18.46 50.78
CA LEU A 866 20.47 -18.20 50.41
C LEU A 866 19.60 -19.44 50.64
N ARG A 867 20.10 -20.64 50.34
CA ARG A 867 19.42 -21.91 50.61
C ARG A 867 19.18 -22.10 52.11
N GLN A 868 20.18 -21.85 52.94
CA GLN A 868 20.05 -21.96 54.40
C GLN A 868 19.04 -20.97 54.97
N ARG A 869 18.98 -19.74 54.44
CA ARG A 869 18.08 -18.68 54.91
C ARG A 869 16.64 -18.87 54.46
N PHE A 870 16.41 -19.13 53.18
CA PHE A 870 15.08 -19.13 52.55
C PHE A 870 14.49 -20.54 52.36
N LYS A 871 15.29 -21.60 52.58
CA LYS A 871 14.86 -23.01 52.59
C LYS A 871 13.98 -23.36 51.39
N SER A 872 12.73 -23.75 51.62
CA SER A 872 11.78 -24.19 50.58
C SER A 872 11.50 -23.13 49.50
N GLN A 873 11.53 -21.84 49.84
CA GLN A 873 11.34 -20.77 48.85
C GLN A 873 12.50 -20.71 47.86
N TRP A 874 13.73 -20.93 48.33
CA TRP A 874 14.90 -20.98 47.47
C TRP A 874 14.91 -22.25 46.62
N GLU A 875 14.54 -23.41 47.19
CA GLU A 875 14.49 -24.67 46.44
C GLU A 875 13.45 -24.63 45.32
N GLY A 876 12.25 -24.10 45.59
CA GLY A 876 11.23 -23.92 44.56
C GLY A 876 11.66 -22.96 43.44
N TRP A 877 12.31 -21.86 43.80
CA TRP A 877 12.86 -20.93 42.81
C TRP A 877 14.04 -21.51 42.02
N ALA A 878 14.96 -22.22 42.67
CA ALA A 878 16.11 -22.84 42.03
C ALA A 878 15.72 -23.98 41.08
N GLN A 879 14.61 -24.67 41.35
CA GLN A 879 14.01 -25.63 40.41
C GLN A 879 13.40 -24.94 39.19
N ALA A 880 12.69 -23.84 39.39
CA ALA A 880 12.11 -23.05 38.29
C ALA A 880 13.18 -22.35 37.43
N VAL A 881 14.30 -21.97 38.05
CA VAL A 881 15.43 -21.28 37.41
C VAL A 881 16.70 -22.14 37.60
N PRO A 882 16.89 -23.19 36.78
CA PRO A 882 17.99 -24.14 36.96
C PRO A 882 19.36 -23.52 36.66
N TYR A 883 19.39 -22.45 35.87
CA TYR A 883 20.60 -21.82 35.36
C TYR A 883 21.23 -20.85 36.37
N SER A 884 22.53 -21.01 36.62
CA SER A 884 23.27 -20.13 37.54
C SER A 884 23.62 -18.78 36.90
N VAL A 885 24.25 -18.80 35.71
CA VAL A 885 24.79 -17.57 35.07
C VAL A 885 24.41 -17.45 33.60
N VAL A 886 24.38 -18.55 32.85
CA VAL A 886 24.06 -18.56 31.42
C VAL A 886 22.82 -19.44 31.19
N PRO A 887 21.72 -18.90 30.64
CA PRO A 887 20.56 -19.71 30.30
C PRO A 887 20.94 -20.85 29.35
N GLY A 888 20.50 -22.07 29.65
CA GLY A 888 20.76 -23.25 28.81
C GLY A 888 22.12 -23.93 28.99
N VAL A 889 22.97 -23.45 29.91
CA VAL A 889 24.24 -24.10 30.28
C VAL A 889 24.13 -24.61 31.73
N TYR A 890 24.29 -25.92 31.92
CA TYR A 890 24.14 -26.61 33.21
C TYR A 890 25.39 -26.54 34.09
#